data_AF-Q8EMD8-F1
#
_entry.id   AF-Q8EMD8-F1
#
_cell.length_a   1.000
_cell.length_b   1.000
_cell.length_c   1.000
_cell.angle_alpha   90.00
_cell.angle_beta   90.00
_cell.angle_gamma   90.00
#
_symmetry.space_group_name_H-M   'P 1'
#
loop_
_entity.id
_entity.type
_entity.pdbx_description
1 polymer ?
#
loop_
_entity_poly.entity_id
_entity_poly.type
_entity_poly.pdbx_seq_one_letter_code
_entity_poly.pdbx_strand_id
1 'polypeptide(L)'
;MIRKNFVILLISIMVLFHFSPAITHANTASNGEEEQTSQKENQSSEEVNKDSDVPQKDDFQEEVEEDNNESSQENENSSSQDKEVDNKEEEDSEEEHISNENSSEEQETTPREEEEEGKSDSEQVEPFAVDASIPYEKGDRHEDLVEIKEKLNHIGFDGITETDYFGNWTETRVTQFQTYYQLSVTGKVDQKTINKLDSVYNSPFQNGKRHEDTKAIKEKLNSIGYGPITVTTLFGNYMESQVKEFQRDQGLRVNGIADERTLAKLEELASTDVFELGDRHNAIIIIKEKLNAIGFGGISETNYFGGWTETRVKQFQQYYGLSVDGKVGPATQETLDSVYNSPFQNGKRHEDTKAIKEKLNSIGYGPITVTTLFGNYMESQVKEFQRDQGLRENGIADAPTLAKLEELASTDVFELGDRHSAIITIKQKLNAIGFDRISETDYFGGWTETRVRQFQEYYNLNVTGKADEATQNKLDEVYNSPFQAGKRHEDTIELKEKLNRLGYGHITVSTLYGNYTKSQVKEFQRDFGLVVNGIADENTWIKLNEVYYKTGFQLGDRHEDIIEIKKQLNAIGFGGITETNYFGKWTETRVEQFQRYYGLSVTGTADEQTQQKLSDVYNSPYQNGKRHDGTIELKEKLNRIGFGYITVSTLYGSFTESQVKKFQEYYGLKVNGIADEVTMDMINEIYNSPLQKGKSDSRVIEMKEMLNALGYDGITISDYFGNWTETRLKQFQSDYNLPVSGIADTKTIQKLDDSVIRVFLDPGHGGNDPGGQGYGINEKDVVLDIALQTEQFLSSKYKGVLVNMSRTDDTFIELTERANMANRWGADYFVSFHTNAFNGSANGFETYIHNGNVSNETKQRQSDVHSYLINNINVNDRGKKTANFNVLRNTNMSSILLEYMFIDNFVENMLLKDPSYRTYLAQITADAIANSYNLKRR
;
A
#
# COMPACT_ATOMS: atom_id res chain seq x y z
N MET A 1 -50.19 28.23 20.98
CA MET A 1 -49.75 28.77 19.67
C MET A 1 -49.59 30.28 19.78
N ILE A 2 -48.74 30.90 18.95
CA ILE A 2 -48.42 32.35 18.95
C ILE A 2 -47.76 32.85 20.25
N ARG A 3 -46.43 32.75 20.32
CA ARG A 3 -45.50 33.70 20.97
C ARG A 3 -44.05 33.33 20.63
N LYS A 4 -43.64 33.69 19.41
CA LYS A 4 -42.25 33.78 18.92
C LYS A 4 -42.23 34.90 17.90
N ASN A 5 -41.46 35.96 18.16
CA ASN A 5 -40.94 36.97 17.21
C ASN A 5 -40.17 38.04 17.98
N PHE A 6 -39.11 37.60 18.65
CA PHE A 6 -37.93 38.39 19.00
C PHE A 6 -36.73 37.46 18.75
N VAL A 7 -35.54 38.02 18.51
CA VAL A 7 -34.36 37.28 17.98
C VAL A 7 -34.50 36.82 16.51
N ILE A 8 -34.96 37.72 15.62
CA ILE A 8 -34.43 37.84 14.24
C ILE A 8 -34.44 39.34 13.84
N LEU A 9 -33.40 40.10 14.24
CA LEU A 9 -33.15 41.45 13.71
C LEU A 9 -31.67 41.89 13.86
N LEU A 10 -30.72 41.02 13.50
CA LEU A 10 -29.28 41.41 13.50
C LEU A 10 -28.42 40.76 12.40
N ILE A 11 -29.03 40.24 11.33
CA ILE A 11 -28.32 39.84 10.10
C ILE A 11 -29.09 40.36 8.89
N SER A 12 -28.93 41.66 8.55
CA SER A 12 -29.45 42.29 7.31
C SER A 12 -28.83 43.68 7.02
N ILE A 13 -27.50 43.84 7.14
CA ILE A 13 -26.79 45.00 6.57
C ILE A 13 -25.51 44.54 5.86
N MET A 14 -25.67 43.95 4.68
CA MET A 14 -24.76 44.13 3.54
C MET A 14 -25.44 43.65 2.25
N VAL A 15 -24.87 43.99 1.09
CA VAL A 15 -25.39 43.73 -0.27
C VAL A 15 -26.69 44.49 -0.62
N LEU A 16 -26.53 45.71 -1.18
CA LEU A 16 -27.20 46.09 -2.44
C LEU A 16 -26.77 47.48 -2.94
N PHE A 17 -26.15 47.51 -4.13
CA PHE A 17 -26.01 48.60 -5.12
C PHE A 17 -24.92 48.14 -6.11
N HIS A 18 -25.04 48.18 -7.45
CA HIS A 18 -25.99 48.87 -8.36
C HIS A 18 -26.78 47.91 -9.27
N PHE A 19 -27.70 48.47 -10.07
CA PHE A 19 -28.53 47.80 -11.08
C PHE A 19 -28.23 48.34 -12.50
N SER A 20 -27.98 47.43 -13.46
CA SER A 20 -28.39 47.53 -14.89
C SER A 20 -27.85 48.70 -15.78
N PRO A 21 -28.05 48.68 -17.12
CA PRO A 21 -28.81 47.73 -17.95
C PRO A 21 -27.99 46.95 -19.00
N ALA A 22 -28.64 46.00 -19.66
CA ALA A 22 -28.09 45.19 -20.75
C ALA A 22 -28.43 45.75 -22.14
N ILE A 23 -27.63 45.37 -23.15
CA ILE A 23 -27.96 45.47 -24.58
C ILE A 23 -27.65 44.11 -25.24
N THR A 24 -28.41 43.73 -26.26
CA THR A 24 -28.43 42.37 -26.85
C THR A 24 -27.71 42.24 -28.19
N HIS A 25 -27.16 41.03 -28.41
CA HIS A 25 -26.91 40.36 -29.70
C HIS A 25 -25.96 41.00 -30.74
N ALA A 26 -24.92 40.24 -31.12
CA ALA A 26 -24.62 39.92 -32.54
C ALA A 26 -23.72 38.68 -32.65
N ASN A 27 -23.93 37.86 -33.68
CA ASN A 27 -22.95 36.87 -34.15
C ASN A 27 -22.05 37.49 -35.22
N THR A 28 -20.75 37.17 -35.21
CA THR A 28 -19.93 37.01 -36.43
C THR A 28 -18.74 36.11 -36.12
N ALA A 29 -18.29 35.33 -37.10
CA ALA A 29 -17.10 34.50 -37.02
C ALA A 29 -16.21 34.73 -38.26
N SER A 30 -14.89 34.71 -38.09
CA SER A 30 -13.89 34.17 -39.04
C SER A 30 -12.48 34.61 -38.64
N ASN A 31 -11.52 33.66 -38.69
CA ASN A 31 -10.08 33.83 -39.02
C ASN A 31 -9.24 34.82 -38.16
N GLY A 32 -7.92 34.65 -38.02
CA GLY A 32 -6.97 33.67 -38.54
C GLY A 32 -5.56 34.28 -38.57
N GLU A 33 -4.51 33.47 -38.70
CA GLU A 33 -3.09 33.89 -38.85
C GLU A 33 -2.48 34.64 -37.63
N GLU A 34 -1.16 34.83 -37.50
CA GLU A 34 -0.07 33.82 -37.48
C GLU A 34 1.14 34.40 -36.69
N GLU A 35 2.36 33.90 -36.87
CA GLU A 35 3.66 34.29 -36.23
C GLU A 35 3.73 34.06 -34.69
N GLN A 36 4.63 33.26 -34.10
CA GLN A 36 6.06 32.89 -34.28
C GLN A 36 7.13 33.88 -33.80
N THR A 37 8.19 33.29 -33.22
CA THR A 37 9.46 33.90 -32.73
C THR A 37 9.34 34.76 -31.46
N SER A 38 10.35 34.86 -30.58
CA SER A 38 11.69 34.25 -30.53
C SER A 38 12.13 33.93 -29.10
N GLN A 39 12.91 32.86 -28.90
CA GLN A 39 13.74 32.67 -27.70
C GLN A 39 14.95 33.64 -27.72
N LYS A 40 15.43 34.11 -26.55
CA LYS A 40 16.74 33.68 -25.99
C LYS A 40 17.16 34.40 -24.69
N GLU A 41 17.90 33.64 -23.88
CA GLU A 41 19.05 34.02 -23.03
C GLU A 41 19.02 35.31 -22.18
N ASN A 42 19.17 35.13 -20.87
CA ASN A 42 20.51 35.32 -20.29
C ASN A 42 20.78 34.37 -19.11
N GLN A 43 22.05 34.15 -18.77
CA GLN A 43 22.52 33.22 -17.73
C GLN A 43 23.19 33.93 -16.53
N SER A 44 23.50 33.11 -15.52
CA SER A 44 24.73 33.11 -14.71
C SER A 44 24.71 33.77 -13.31
N SER A 45 24.88 32.90 -12.32
CA SER A 45 25.95 33.03 -11.31
C SER A 45 26.21 31.63 -10.72
N GLU A 46 27.33 31.01 -11.07
CA GLU A 46 27.83 29.82 -10.38
C GLU A 46 28.61 30.25 -9.13
N GLU A 47 28.64 29.41 -8.09
CA GLU A 47 29.85 29.25 -7.29
C GLU A 47 29.94 27.80 -6.78
N VAL A 48 31.15 27.24 -6.78
CA VAL A 48 31.42 25.83 -6.45
C VAL A 48 32.55 25.77 -5.43
N ASN A 49 32.39 24.96 -4.39
CA ASN A 49 33.53 24.45 -3.62
C ASN A 49 33.23 23.05 -3.06
N LYS A 50 34.27 22.37 -2.56
CA LYS A 50 34.36 20.91 -2.63
C LYS A 50 34.92 20.26 -1.36
N ASP A 51 34.65 18.96 -1.26
CA ASP A 51 35.35 17.90 -0.50
C ASP A 51 35.20 17.81 1.05
N SER A 52 35.13 16.56 1.53
CA SER A 52 35.41 16.01 2.90
C SER A 52 34.74 16.67 4.13
N ASP A 53 34.07 15.93 5.03
CA ASP A 53 34.61 14.76 5.74
C ASP A 53 33.54 13.86 6.41
N VAL A 54 33.98 12.73 7.00
CA VAL A 54 33.16 11.81 7.82
C VAL A 54 33.55 11.91 9.31
N PRO A 55 32.58 11.90 10.23
CA PRO A 55 32.79 11.22 11.51
C PRO A 55 31.62 10.33 11.97
N GLN A 56 31.90 9.53 13.02
CA GLN A 56 31.05 8.49 13.59
C GLN A 56 30.20 8.99 14.79
N LYS A 57 28.95 8.49 14.87
CA LYS A 57 28.36 7.63 15.94
C LYS A 57 28.40 8.08 17.44
N ASP A 58 27.61 7.37 18.25
CA ASP A 58 27.60 7.31 19.73
C ASP A 58 27.00 8.55 20.47
N ASP A 59 26.22 8.47 21.57
CA ASP A 59 25.63 7.33 22.33
C ASP A 59 24.40 7.77 23.18
N PHE A 60 24.00 6.94 24.17
CA PHE A 60 22.95 7.03 25.20
C PHE A 60 21.56 6.49 24.77
N GLN A 61 21.00 5.41 25.36
CA GLN A 61 20.74 5.06 26.78
C GLN A 61 19.68 6.00 27.42
N GLU A 62 18.77 5.59 28.30
CA GLU A 62 18.65 4.42 29.22
C GLU A 62 17.20 3.81 29.12
N GLU A 63 16.74 2.74 29.78
CA GLU A 63 17.30 1.82 30.79
C GLU A 63 16.57 0.45 30.75
N VAL A 64 17.00 -0.51 31.58
CA VAL A 64 16.35 -1.82 31.81
C VAL A 64 16.13 -2.00 33.31
N GLU A 65 14.96 -2.53 33.73
CA GLU A 65 14.82 -3.19 35.03
C GLU A 65 14.49 -4.67 34.82
N GLU A 66 15.36 -5.53 35.34
CA GLU A 66 15.09 -6.93 35.62
C GLU A 66 14.48 -7.03 37.03
N ASP A 67 13.62 -8.02 37.31
CA ASP A 67 13.94 -8.91 38.42
C ASP A 67 13.22 -10.27 38.39
N ASN A 68 13.86 -11.20 39.09
CA ASN A 68 13.56 -12.59 39.42
C ASN A 68 12.11 -12.86 39.93
N ASN A 69 11.61 -14.12 40.04
CA ASN A 69 12.34 -15.29 40.53
C ASN A 69 11.67 -16.67 40.30
N GLU A 70 12.50 -17.71 40.40
CA GLU A 70 12.27 -19.07 40.93
C GLU A 70 11.30 -20.10 40.29
N SER A 71 11.73 -21.35 40.44
CA SER A 71 11.15 -22.61 39.95
C SER A 71 10.18 -23.27 40.94
N SER A 72 9.38 -24.25 40.49
CA SER A 72 9.50 -25.65 40.96
C SER A 72 8.52 -26.66 40.32
N GLN A 73 9.08 -27.82 39.95
CA GLN A 73 8.57 -29.20 40.07
C GLN A 73 7.11 -29.59 39.70
N GLU A 74 7.03 -30.51 38.73
CA GLU A 74 6.47 -31.88 38.83
C GLU A 74 5.13 -32.11 39.54
N ASN A 75 4.17 -32.67 38.79
CA ASN A 75 3.40 -33.89 39.15
C ASN A 75 3.12 -34.60 37.80
N GLU A 76 3.66 -35.79 37.51
CA GLU A 76 3.42 -37.13 38.09
C GLU A 76 2.27 -37.91 37.42
N ASN A 77 2.62 -39.09 36.89
CA ASN A 77 1.86 -40.37 36.96
C ASN A 77 0.46 -40.51 36.31
N SER A 78 -0.03 -41.71 35.93
CA SER A 78 0.60 -43.01 35.62
C SER A 78 -0.45 -43.97 35.02
N SER A 79 0.00 -45.10 34.47
CA SER A 79 -0.76 -46.34 34.18
C SER A 79 -1.76 -46.27 33.00
N SER A 80 -1.77 -47.18 32.01
CA SER A 80 -2.18 -48.61 32.04
C SER A 80 -3.51 -48.86 32.77
N GLN A 81 -4.43 -49.71 32.30
CA GLN A 81 -4.26 -51.02 31.66
C GLN A 81 -5.62 -51.49 31.08
N ASP A 82 -5.63 -52.44 30.13
CA ASP A 82 -6.67 -53.49 29.94
C ASP A 82 -8.14 -53.13 29.58
N LYS A 83 -8.95 -53.96 28.90
CA LYS A 83 -8.76 -55.13 28.00
C LYS A 83 -10.10 -55.44 27.26
N GLU A 84 -10.15 -56.62 26.60
CA GLU A 84 -11.32 -57.33 26.01
C GLU A 84 -11.66 -56.92 24.56
N VAL A 85 -11.50 -57.75 23.51
CA VAL A 85 -11.51 -59.22 23.23
C VAL A 85 -12.89 -59.79 22.89
N ASP A 86 -13.04 -60.22 21.63
CA ASP A 86 -13.54 -61.56 21.21
C ASP A 86 -13.32 -61.70 19.67
N ASN A 87 -12.60 -62.73 19.18
CA ASN A 87 -13.10 -64.05 18.68
C ASN A 87 -13.64 -64.02 17.22
N LYS A 88 -13.45 -65.02 16.35
CA LYS A 88 -12.80 -66.36 16.43
C LYS A 88 -12.63 -66.99 15.01
N GLU A 89 -11.66 -67.90 14.83
CA GLU A 89 -11.68 -69.16 13.99
C GLU A 89 -11.97 -69.04 12.45
N GLU A 90 -11.69 -69.95 11.50
CA GLU A 90 -10.92 -71.21 11.23
C GLU A 90 -10.99 -71.42 9.67
N GLU A 91 -10.32 -72.24 8.85
CA GLU A 91 -9.37 -73.39 8.74
C GLU A 91 -8.77 -73.27 7.28
N ASP A 92 -7.70 -73.88 6.73
CA ASP A 92 -6.47 -74.60 7.16
C ASP A 92 -5.56 -74.84 5.89
N SER A 93 -4.38 -75.48 6.01
CA SER A 93 -3.48 -76.12 4.98
C SER A 93 -2.73 -75.25 3.93
N GLU A 94 -1.54 -75.59 3.38
CA GLU A 94 -0.48 -76.59 3.72
C GLU A 94 0.90 -76.21 3.06
N GLU A 95 2.00 -76.50 3.78
CA GLU A 95 3.39 -76.96 3.44
C GLU A 95 4.03 -76.84 2.02
N GLU A 96 5.38 -76.89 1.77
CA GLU A 96 6.64 -77.16 2.51
C GLU A 96 7.68 -76.01 2.25
N HIS A 97 8.67 -75.64 3.08
CA HIS A 97 9.89 -76.35 3.54
C HIS A 97 10.84 -76.80 2.39
N ILE A 98 12.19 -76.78 2.45
CA ILE A 98 13.23 -76.26 3.40
C ILE A 98 14.53 -76.03 2.54
N SER A 99 15.63 -75.32 2.87
CA SER A 99 16.48 -75.24 4.08
C SER A 99 17.19 -73.85 4.23
N ASN A 100 18.39 -73.79 4.84
CA ASN A 100 19.29 -72.63 4.98
C ASN A 100 20.77 -73.11 5.13
N GLU A 101 21.74 -72.17 5.18
CA GLU A 101 23.15 -72.34 5.66
C GLU A 101 24.13 -73.19 4.78
N ASN A 102 25.47 -73.02 4.83
CA ASN A 102 26.31 -72.15 5.69
C ASN A 102 27.61 -71.62 5.00
N SER A 103 28.35 -70.83 5.79
CA SER A 103 29.59 -70.04 5.67
C SER A 103 30.83 -70.48 4.86
N SER A 104 31.78 -69.52 4.82
CA SER A 104 33.23 -69.61 5.15
C SER A 104 34.32 -69.86 4.07
N GLU A 105 35.12 -68.80 3.90
CA GLU A 105 36.60 -68.75 3.99
C GLU A 105 37.51 -69.16 2.81
N GLU A 106 38.77 -68.72 2.96
CA GLU A 106 39.85 -68.67 1.96
C GLU A 106 40.63 -69.99 1.88
N GLN A 107 41.17 -70.31 0.68
CA GLN A 107 42.59 -70.62 0.41
C GLN A 107 42.72 -71.48 -0.86
N GLU A 108 43.33 -70.93 -1.92
CA GLU A 108 43.87 -71.76 -3.01
C GLU A 108 45.32 -72.16 -2.70
N THR A 109 45.60 -73.46 -2.80
CA THR A 109 46.94 -74.03 -2.70
C THR A 109 47.29 -74.77 -3.99
N THR A 110 48.52 -74.57 -4.47
CA THR A 110 49.16 -75.41 -5.50
C THR A 110 49.68 -76.71 -4.85
N PRO A 111 50.13 -77.77 -5.60
CA PRO A 111 50.36 -77.87 -7.05
C PRO A 111 49.91 -79.23 -7.68
N ARG A 112 50.42 -79.54 -8.89
CA ARG A 112 50.56 -80.89 -9.50
C ARG A 112 49.26 -81.63 -9.88
N GLU A 113 49.30 -82.74 -10.62
CA GLU A 113 50.38 -83.51 -11.28
C GLU A 113 50.01 -83.59 -12.82
N GLU A 114 50.69 -84.21 -13.80
CA GLU A 114 51.82 -85.17 -13.85
C GLU A 114 52.75 -84.85 -15.07
N GLU A 115 52.98 -85.76 -16.02
CA GLU A 115 54.04 -85.72 -17.06
C GLU A 115 53.60 -86.42 -18.38
N GLU A 116 54.30 -86.22 -19.51
CA GLU A 116 54.54 -87.33 -20.49
C GLU A 116 55.80 -87.10 -21.35
N GLU A 117 56.42 -88.18 -21.85
CA GLU A 117 57.79 -88.19 -22.38
C GLU A 117 57.97 -87.84 -23.87
N GLY A 118 59.14 -87.27 -24.22
CA GLY A 118 59.68 -87.23 -25.58
C GLY A 118 61.19 -87.52 -25.59
N LYS A 119 61.61 -88.68 -26.13
CA LYS A 119 63.00 -89.17 -26.10
C LYS A 119 63.83 -88.76 -27.32
N SER A 120 65.16 -88.96 -27.19
CA SER A 120 66.22 -88.95 -28.23
C SER A 120 66.52 -87.61 -28.94
N ASP A 121 67.76 -87.31 -29.34
CA ASP A 121 68.99 -88.12 -29.27
C ASP A 121 70.18 -87.33 -28.70
N SER A 122 71.16 -88.06 -28.15
CA SER A 122 72.43 -87.51 -27.70
C SER A 122 73.50 -87.62 -28.78
N GLU A 123 74.12 -86.51 -29.18
CA GLU A 123 75.42 -86.55 -29.85
C GLU A 123 76.41 -85.68 -29.06
N GLN A 124 77.35 -86.36 -28.38
CA GLN A 124 78.38 -85.71 -27.57
C GLN A 124 79.51 -85.20 -28.47
N VAL A 125 79.83 -83.91 -28.38
CA VAL A 125 81.12 -83.38 -28.81
C VAL A 125 81.72 -82.54 -27.68
N GLU A 126 82.43 -83.23 -26.79
CA GLU A 126 83.44 -82.63 -25.92
C GLU A 126 84.84 -83.00 -26.44
N PRO A 127 85.89 -82.21 -26.15
CA PRO A 127 85.88 -80.78 -25.85
C PRO A 127 86.95 -80.00 -26.64
N PHE A 128 86.85 -78.67 -26.64
CA PHE A 128 88.04 -77.81 -26.79
C PHE A 128 88.11 -76.82 -25.62
N ALA A 129 88.70 -77.29 -24.52
CA ALA A 129 89.02 -76.45 -23.38
C ALA A 129 90.27 -75.61 -23.70
N VAL A 130 90.07 -74.38 -24.16
CA VAL A 130 91.14 -73.39 -24.22
C VAL A 130 91.21 -72.63 -22.90
N ASP A 131 92.42 -72.42 -22.40
CA ASP A 131 92.72 -71.72 -21.15
C ASP A 131 92.48 -70.20 -21.30
N ALA A 132 91.23 -69.77 -21.06
CA ALA A 132 90.79 -68.37 -21.16
C ALA A 132 91.28 -67.51 -19.98
N SER A 133 92.59 -67.47 -19.74
CA SER A 133 93.23 -66.76 -18.62
C SER A 133 93.65 -65.30 -18.93
N ILE A 134 93.29 -64.75 -20.10
CA ILE A 134 93.30 -63.31 -20.41
C ILE A 134 92.01 -62.96 -21.21
N PRO A 135 91.31 -61.84 -20.91
CA PRO A 135 90.22 -61.34 -21.77
C PRO A 135 90.77 -60.68 -23.03
N TYR A 136 90.26 -61.04 -24.21
CA TYR A 136 90.82 -60.58 -25.48
C TYR A 136 90.78 -59.05 -25.62
N GLU A 137 91.92 -58.47 -25.96
CA GLU A 137 92.12 -57.03 -26.15
C GLU A 137 92.89 -56.70 -27.42
N LYS A 138 92.98 -55.39 -27.71
CA LYS A 138 93.54 -54.90 -28.97
C LYS A 138 95.04 -55.17 -29.09
N GLY A 139 95.40 -56.01 -30.05
CA GLY A 139 96.74 -56.53 -30.25
C GLY A 139 96.77 -58.04 -30.37
N ASP A 140 95.79 -58.72 -29.76
CA ASP A 140 95.74 -60.18 -29.65
C ASP A 140 95.49 -60.88 -30.99
N ARG A 141 95.90 -62.15 -31.03
CA ARG A 141 95.56 -63.10 -32.09
C ARG A 141 95.06 -64.40 -31.45
N HIS A 142 93.82 -64.79 -31.74
CA HIS A 142 93.22 -66.01 -31.25
C HIS A 142 92.19 -66.57 -32.24
N GLU A 143 91.96 -67.88 -32.23
CA GLU A 143 91.00 -68.51 -33.15
C GLU A 143 89.54 -68.14 -32.82
N ASP A 144 89.16 -68.12 -31.54
CA ASP A 144 87.89 -67.61 -31.00
C ASP A 144 87.50 -66.23 -31.54
N LEU A 145 88.47 -65.38 -31.87
CA LEU A 145 88.20 -64.03 -32.37
C LEU A 145 87.64 -64.01 -33.79
N VAL A 146 87.67 -65.13 -34.52
CA VAL A 146 86.89 -65.31 -35.74
C VAL A 146 85.40 -65.44 -35.38
N GLU A 147 85.06 -66.39 -34.50
CA GLU A 147 83.68 -66.67 -34.08
C GLU A 147 83.03 -65.49 -33.33
N ILE A 148 83.77 -64.83 -32.43
CA ILE A 148 83.31 -63.63 -31.71
C ILE A 148 82.95 -62.50 -32.70
N LYS A 149 83.69 -62.37 -33.80
CA LYS A 149 83.39 -61.36 -34.84
C LYS A 149 82.23 -61.76 -35.74
N GLU A 150 82.14 -63.03 -36.12
CA GLU A 150 81.01 -63.57 -36.88
C GLU A 150 79.71 -63.33 -36.11
N LYS A 151 79.67 -63.69 -34.81
CA LYS A 151 78.55 -63.41 -33.91
C LYS A 151 78.24 -61.91 -33.81
N LEU A 152 79.27 -61.06 -33.62
CA LEU A 152 79.09 -59.60 -33.53
C LEU A 152 78.51 -59.01 -34.82
N ASN A 153 79.05 -59.39 -35.98
CA ASN A 153 78.52 -59.00 -37.29
C ASN A 153 77.05 -59.46 -37.40
N HIS A 154 76.76 -60.75 -37.17
CA HIS A 154 75.43 -61.34 -37.32
C HIS A 154 74.33 -60.63 -36.49
N ILE A 155 74.60 -60.26 -35.24
CA ILE A 155 73.63 -59.54 -34.40
C ILE A 155 73.58 -58.01 -34.69
N GLY A 156 74.29 -57.54 -35.72
CA GLY A 156 74.21 -56.20 -36.29
C GLY A 156 75.41 -55.27 -36.03
N PHE A 157 76.50 -55.73 -35.39
CA PHE A 157 77.74 -54.96 -35.16
C PHE A 157 78.73 -55.12 -36.33
N ASP A 158 78.18 -55.11 -37.54
CA ASP A 158 78.82 -55.36 -38.83
C ASP A 158 80.10 -54.59 -39.12
N GLY A 159 80.87 -55.09 -40.09
CA GLY A 159 82.03 -54.41 -40.66
C GLY A 159 83.35 -54.69 -39.93
N ILE A 160 83.39 -55.73 -39.08
CA ILE A 160 84.65 -56.34 -38.64
C ILE A 160 85.00 -57.45 -39.64
N THR A 161 86.26 -57.53 -40.07
CA THR A 161 86.74 -58.70 -40.82
C THR A 161 87.02 -59.85 -39.86
N GLU A 162 86.43 -61.02 -40.13
CA GLU A 162 86.53 -62.28 -39.37
C GLU A 162 87.92 -62.92 -39.48
N THR A 163 88.89 -62.26 -38.86
CA THR A 163 90.27 -62.72 -38.71
C THR A 163 90.57 -63.07 -37.26
N ASP A 164 91.66 -63.80 -37.03
CA ASP A 164 92.22 -64.06 -35.71
C ASP A 164 92.60 -62.78 -34.91
N TYR A 165 92.87 -61.68 -35.61
CA TYR A 165 93.50 -60.48 -35.03
C TYR A 165 92.53 -59.44 -34.47
N PHE A 166 92.69 -59.05 -33.20
CA PHE A 166 91.92 -58.00 -32.54
C PHE A 166 92.44 -56.59 -32.92
N GLY A 167 91.73 -55.89 -33.79
CA GLY A 167 92.10 -54.53 -34.25
C GLY A 167 91.19 -53.41 -33.72
N ASN A 168 91.51 -52.15 -34.06
CA ASN A 168 90.70 -50.96 -33.71
C ASN A 168 89.21 -51.11 -34.04
N TRP A 169 88.87 -51.75 -35.16
CA TRP A 169 87.47 -51.98 -35.56
C TRP A 169 86.76 -52.99 -34.64
N THR A 170 87.47 -54.03 -34.19
CA THR A 170 86.97 -55.00 -33.20
C THR A 170 86.72 -54.31 -31.86
N GLU A 171 87.69 -53.56 -31.35
CA GLU A 171 87.58 -52.72 -30.14
C GLU A 171 86.37 -51.77 -30.22
N THR A 172 86.19 -51.10 -31.35
CA THR A 172 85.07 -50.17 -31.59
C THR A 172 83.72 -50.89 -31.55
N ARG A 173 83.59 -52.07 -32.16
CA ARG A 173 82.34 -52.84 -32.17
C ARG A 173 82.04 -53.50 -30.83
N VAL A 174 83.04 -53.99 -30.11
CA VAL A 174 82.91 -54.48 -28.73
C VAL A 174 82.46 -53.35 -27.79
N THR A 175 83.07 -52.17 -27.91
CA THR A 175 82.65 -50.94 -27.19
C THR A 175 81.19 -50.60 -27.48
N GLN A 176 80.77 -50.64 -28.75
CA GLN A 176 79.39 -50.37 -29.16
C GLN A 176 78.41 -51.45 -28.66
N PHE A 177 78.82 -52.73 -28.65
CA PHE A 177 78.04 -53.84 -28.11
C PHE A 177 77.81 -53.69 -26.60
N GLN A 178 78.88 -53.42 -25.86
CA GLN A 178 78.81 -53.15 -24.42
C GLN A 178 77.91 -51.95 -24.14
N THR A 179 78.04 -50.87 -24.92
CA THR A 179 77.20 -49.66 -24.78
C THR A 179 75.72 -49.96 -25.05
N TYR A 180 75.41 -50.70 -26.13
CA TYR A 180 74.02 -51.00 -26.49
C TYR A 180 73.35 -51.92 -25.46
N TYR A 181 74.03 -52.95 -24.96
CA TYR A 181 73.49 -53.86 -23.93
C TYR A 181 73.79 -53.43 -22.48
N GLN A 182 74.19 -52.17 -22.25
CA GLN A 182 74.46 -51.60 -20.93
C GLN A 182 75.48 -52.38 -20.08
N LEU A 183 76.42 -53.07 -20.72
CA LEU A 183 77.55 -53.73 -20.07
C LEU A 183 78.63 -52.70 -19.69
N SER A 184 79.56 -53.10 -18.82
CA SER A 184 80.78 -52.34 -18.57
C SER A 184 81.55 -52.11 -19.88
N VAL A 185 81.64 -50.85 -20.32
CA VAL A 185 82.30 -50.47 -21.57
C VAL A 185 83.82 -50.48 -21.38
N THR A 186 84.44 -51.63 -21.62
CA THR A 186 85.89 -51.87 -21.46
C THR A 186 86.64 -51.88 -22.79
N GLY A 187 85.94 -52.10 -23.91
CA GLY A 187 86.54 -52.34 -25.23
C GLY A 187 87.20 -53.72 -25.40
N LYS A 188 87.29 -54.51 -24.32
CA LYS A 188 87.82 -55.88 -24.27
C LYS A 188 86.67 -56.89 -24.30
N VAL A 189 86.93 -58.09 -24.82
CA VAL A 189 85.96 -59.19 -24.76
C VAL A 189 86.20 -59.98 -23.48
N ASP A 190 85.47 -59.62 -22.44
CA ASP A 190 85.41 -60.35 -21.17
C ASP A 190 84.27 -61.40 -21.17
N GLN A 191 84.23 -62.28 -20.16
CA GLN A 191 83.21 -63.33 -20.07
C GLN A 191 81.77 -62.78 -20.06
N LYS A 192 81.54 -61.57 -19.53
CA LYS A 192 80.21 -60.92 -19.58
C LYS A 192 79.84 -60.52 -21.01
N THR A 193 80.80 -60.02 -21.77
CA THR A 193 80.66 -59.68 -23.18
C THR A 193 80.38 -60.95 -24.01
N ILE A 194 81.13 -62.04 -23.78
CA ILE A 194 80.90 -63.35 -24.44
C ILE A 194 79.50 -63.88 -24.11
N ASN A 195 79.18 -64.06 -22.82
CA ASN A 195 77.89 -64.60 -22.40
C ASN A 195 76.69 -63.79 -22.95
N LYS A 196 76.83 -62.46 -23.06
CA LYS A 196 75.78 -61.62 -23.63
C LYS A 196 75.71 -61.72 -25.15
N LEU A 197 76.85 -61.84 -25.82
CA LEU A 197 76.94 -62.00 -27.27
C LEU A 197 76.29 -63.33 -27.69
N ASP A 198 76.61 -64.41 -26.99
CA ASP A 198 76.00 -65.73 -27.17
C ASP A 198 74.51 -65.73 -26.85
N SER A 199 74.07 -65.01 -25.81
CA SER A 199 72.64 -64.89 -25.45
C SER A 199 71.81 -64.21 -26.55
N VAL A 200 72.36 -63.20 -27.23
CA VAL A 200 71.66 -62.52 -28.34
C VAL A 200 71.76 -63.36 -29.62
N TYR A 201 72.94 -63.88 -29.95
CA TYR A 201 73.19 -64.67 -31.16
C TYR A 201 72.38 -65.98 -31.18
N ASN A 202 72.25 -66.66 -30.03
CA ASN A 202 71.48 -67.88 -29.89
C ASN A 202 69.99 -67.65 -29.54
N SER A 203 69.48 -66.41 -29.61
CA SER A 203 68.08 -66.09 -29.32
C SER A 203 67.13 -67.02 -30.11
N PRO A 204 66.09 -67.60 -29.48
CA PRO A 204 65.11 -68.41 -30.19
C PRO A 204 64.20 -67.56 -31.10
N PHE A 205 64.20 -66.24 -30.94
CA PHE A 205 63.34 -65.30 -31.67
C PHE A 205 64.09 -64.65 -32.83
N GLN A 206 64.52 -65.48 -33.78
CA GLN A 206 65.16 -65.09 -35.03
C GLN A 206 64.74 -66.02 -36.17
N ASN A 207 65.05 -65.65 -37.41
CA ASN A 207 64.64 -66.42 -38.58
C ASN A 207 65.21 -67.87 -38.57
N GLY A 208 64.47 -68.80 -39.17
CA GLY A 208 64.75 -70.24 -39.15
C GLY A 208 64.45 -70.97 -37.82
N LYS A 209 64.38 -70.26 -36.69
CA LYS A 209 64.09 -70.86 -35.37
C LYS A 209 62.60 -71.03 -35.10
N ARG A 210 62.28 -71.86 -34.11
CA ARG A 210 60.92 -72.07 -33.58
C ARG A 210 60.91 -71.90 -32.05
N HIS A 211 59.87 -71.24 -31.54
CA HIS A 211 59.57 -71.11 -30.11
C HIS A 211 58.06 -70.92 -29.91
N GLU A 212 57.50 -71.28 -28.76
CA GLU A 212 56.07 -71.09 -28.49
C GLU A 212 55.72 -69.60 -28.37
N ASP A 213 56.47 -68.82 -27.60
CA ASP A 213 56.23 -67.37 -27.39
C ASP A 213 56.32 -66.55 -28.69
N THR A 214 56.87 -67.11 -29.77
CA THR A 214 56.77 -66.54 -31.13
C THR A 214 55.31 -66.24 -31.51
N LYS A 215 54.34 -67.01 -31.01
CA LYS A 215 52.91 -66.73 -31.17
C LYS A 215 52.55 -65.37 -30.56
N ALA A 216 52.83 -65.18 -29.27
CA ALA A 216 52.54 -63.95 -28.54
C ALA A 216 53.28 -62.73 -29.13
N ILE A 217 54.53 -62.88 -29.57
CA ILE A 217 55.28 -61.82 -30.25
C ILE A 217 54.59 -61.40 -31.55
N LYS A 218 54.07 -62.36 -32.34
CA LYS A 218 53.30 -62.07 -33.56
C LYS A 218 51.94 -61.45 -33.29
N GLU A 219 51.24 -61.91 -32.25
CA GLU A 219 49.95 -61.35 -31.82
C GLU A 219 50.10 -59.89 -31.40
N LYS A 220 51.16 -59.57 -30.65
CA LYS A 220 51.54 -58.19 -30.28
C LYS A 220 51.93 -57.36 -31.49
N LEU A 221 52.81 -57.84 -32.37
CA LEU A 221 53.14 -57.13 -33.63
C LEU A 221 51.89 -56.87 -34.49
N ASN A 222 50.96 -57.82 -34.56
CA ASN A 222 49.67 -57.65 -35.25
C ASN A 222 48.76 -56.62 -34.56
N SER A 223 48.72 -56.55 -33.22
CA SER A 223 47.87 -55.58 -32.50
C SER A 223 48.37 -54.16 -32.73
N ILE A 224 49.68 -53.92 -32.62
CA ILE A 224 50.33 -52.62 -32.89
C ILE A 224 50.61 -52.35 -34.38
N GLY A 225 50.00 -53.12 -35.29
CA GLY A 225 49.89 -52.77 -36.71
C GLY A 225 51.07 -53.16 -37.63
N TYR A 226 52.06 -53.92 -37.15
CA TYR A 226 53.15 -54.52 -37.94
C TYR A 226 52.73 -55.90 -38.44
N GLY A 227 51.63 -55.95 -39.20
CA GLY A 227 50.98 -57.17 -39.66
C GLY A 227 50.37 -57.03 -41.06
N PRO A 228 49.73 -58.10 -41.59
CA PRO A 228 49.30 -59.31 -40.89
C PRO A 228 50.35 -60.43 -40.91
N ILE A 229 50.93 -60.76 -39.75
CA ILE A 229 51.82 -61.93 -39.57
C ILE A 229 50.99 -63.15 -39.17
N THR A 230 51.10 -64.26 -39.90
CA THR A 230 50.47 -65.53 -39.53
C THR A 230 51.06 -66.09 -38.23
N VAL A 231 50.23 -66.14 -37.18
CA VAL A 231 50.57 -66.62 -35.84
C VAL A 231 50.94 -68.11 -35.89
N THR A 232 52.23 -68.40 -35.71
CA THR A 232 52.81 -69.76 -35.69
C THR A 232 54.13 -69.74 -34.92
N THR A 233 54.57 -70.90 -34.42
CA THR A 233 55.82 -71.05 -33.66
C THR A 233 57.10 -70.77 -34.45
N LEU A 234 57.05 -70.82 -35.79
CA LEU A 234 58.15 -70.47 -36.67
C LEU A 234 58.23 -68.96 -36.82
N PHE A 235 59.41 -68.37 -36.58
CA PHE A 235 59.63 -66.93 -36.79
C PHE A 235 59.41 -66.55 -38.27
N GLY A 236 60.37 -66.92 -39.13
CA GLY A 236 60.25 -66.84 -40.60
C GLY A 236 60.50 -65.45 -41.19
N ASN A 237 60.86 -65.43 -42.49
CA ASN A 237 61.31 -64.23 -43.22
C ASN A 237 60.37 -63.02 -43.10
N TYR A 238 59.04 -63.24 -43.11
CA TYR A 238 58.08 -62.12 -43.04
C TYR A 238 58.03 -61.51 -41.63
N MET A 239 58.05 -62.33 -40.57
CA MET A 239 58.19 -61.82 -39.20
C MET A 239 59.52 -61.09 -39.03
N GLU A 240 60.61 -61.62 -39.58
CA GLU A 240 61.92 -60.96 -39.57
C GLU A 240 61.86 -59.56 -40.24
N SER A 241 61.15 -59.41 -41.36
CA SER A 241 60.95 -58.10 -41.98
C SER A 241 60.12 -57.13 -41.11
N GLN A 242 59.07 -57.62 -40.44
CA GLN A 242 58.24 -56.80 -39.54
C GLN A 242 58.98 -56.45 -38.24
N VAL A 243 59.83 -57.35 -37.71
CA VAL A 243 60.73 -57.05 -36.59
C VAL A 243 61.80 -56.04 -37.00
N LYS A 244 62.36 -56.12 -38.22
CA LYS A 244 63.29 -55.10 -38.75
C LYS A 244 62.62 -53.75 -39.00
N GLU A 245 61.33 -53.73 -39.31
CA GLU A 245 60.52 -52.52 -39.45
C GLU A 245 60.21 -51.89 -38.10
N PHE A 246 59.68 -52.68 -37.15
CA PHE A 246 59.49 -52.29 -35.76
C PHE A 246 60.77 -51.77 -35.10
N GLN A 247 61.90 -52.47 -35.24
CA GLN A 247 63.19 -52.03 -34.72
C GLN A 247 63.62 -50.67 -35.31
N ARG A 248 63.34 -50.40 -36.59
CA ARG A 248 63.68 -49.12 -37.23
C ARG A 248 62.82 -48.00 -36.68
N ASP A 249 61.51 -48.22 -36.61
CA ASP A 249 60.53 -47.22 -36.19
C ASP A 249 60.66 -46.88 -34.70
N GLN A 250 61.13 -47.84 -33.88
CA GLN A 250 61.45 -47.65 -32.45
C GLN A 250 62.90 -47.23 -32.17
N GLY A 251 63.71 -46.96 -33.19
CA GLY A 251 65.11 -46.52 -33.03
C GLY A 251 66.05 -47.57 -32.41
N LEU A 252 65.64 -48.85 -32.40
CA LEU A 252 66.43 -49.99 -31.93
C LEU A 252 67.45 -50.44 -32.98
N ARG A 253 68.30 -51.42 -32.63
CA ARG A 253 69.19 -52.04 -33.60
C ARG A 253 68.40 -52.89 -34.59
N VAL A 254 68.41 -52.50 -35.86
CA VAL A 254 67.77 -53.25 -36.95
C VAL A 254 68.62 -54.48 -37.31
N ASN A 255 68.35 -55.62 -36.66
CA ASN A 255 68.99 -56.91 -36.95
C ASN A 255 67.96 -58.02 -37.27
N GLY A 256 66.69 -57.86 -36.92
CA GLY A 256 65.62 -58.86 -37.12
C GLY A 256 65.58 -59.97 -36.08
N ILE A 257 66.44 -59.91 -35.07
CA ILE A 257 66.40 -60.77 -33.88
C ILE A 257 65.56 -60.03 -32.84
N ALA A 258 64.47 -60.62 -32.37
CA ALA A 258 63.71 -60.06 -31.26
C ALA A 258 64.45 -60.35 -29.94
N ASP A 259 65.47 -59.54 -29.67
CA ASP A 259 66.23 -59.51 -28.43
C ASP A 259 65.40 -58.92 -27.26
N GLU A 260 65.94 -58.97 -26.04
CA GLU A 260 65.27 -58.46 -24.83
C GLU A 260 64.77 -57.00 -24.96
N ARG A 261 65.47 -56.17 -25.75
CA ARG A 261 65.13 -54.76 -25.97
C ARG A 261 63.98 -54.60 -26.95
N THR A 262 64.01 -55.40 -28.02
CA THR A 262 62.94 -55.50 -29.00
C THR A 262 61.66 -56.03 -28.34
N LEU A 263 61.78 -57.06 -27.48
CA LEU A 263 60.67 -57.63 -26.73
C LEU A 263 60.12 -56.67 -25.68
N ALA A 264 60.97 -56.02 -24.88
CA ALA A 264 60.52 -55.05 -23.87
C ALA A 264 59.78 -53.86 -24.50
N LYS A 265 60.26 -53.34 -25.64
CA LYS A 265 59.58 -52.25 -26.35
C LYS A 265 58.28 -52.70 -27.04
N LEU A 266 58.21 -53.97 -27.46
CA LEU A 266 56.99 -54.55 -28.00
C LEU A 266 55.93 -54.73 -26.90
N GLU A 267 56.34 -55.13 -25.70
CA GLU A 267 55.46 -55.23 -24.53
C GLU A 267 54.87 -53.88 -24.14
N GLU A 268 55.73 -52.85 -24.06
CA GLU A 268 55.36 -51.47 -23.72
C GLU A 268 54.26 -50.92 -24.63
N LEU A 269 54.37 -51.16 -25.95
CA LEU A 269 53.45 -50.63 -26.95
C LEU A 269 52.21 -51.50 -27.16
N ALA A 270 52.30 -52.82 -26.97
CA ALA A 270 51.15 -53.71 -27.12
C ALA A 270 50.23 -53.72 -25.88
N SER A 271 50.66 -53.10 -24.78
CA SER A 271 49.93 -53.02 -23.50
C SER A 271 49.42 -51.61 -23.18
N THR A 272 49.29 -50.72 -24.19
CA THR A 272 48.73 -49.37 -23.97
C THR A 272 47.22 -49.33 -24.16
N ASP A 273 46.51 -48.89 -23.12
CA ASP A 273 45.09 -48.52 -23.13
C ASP A 273 44.89 -47.00 -23.37
N VAL A 274 45.95 -46.27 -23.73
CA VAL A 274 45.92 -44.86 -24.08
C VAL A 274 46.47 -44.68 -25.49
N PHE A 275 45.68 -44.04 -26.37
CA PHE A 275 46.05 -43.78 -27.76
C PHE A 275 46.21 -42.28 -28.05
N GLU A 276 47.33 -41.89 -28.64
CA GLU A 276 47.69 -40.50 -28.95
C GLU A 276 48.32 -40.32 -30.36
N LEU A 277 48.68 -39.08 -30.69
CA LEU A 277 49.17 -38.70 -32.02
C LEU A 277 50.45 -39.46 -32.42
N GLY A 278 50.31 -40.39 -33.36
CA GLY A 278 51.41 -41.21 -33.88
C GLY A 278 51.16 -42.71 -33.75
N ASP A 279 50.26 -43.13 -32.86
CA ASP A 279 50.09 -44.53 -32.52
C ASP A 279 49.54 -45.40 -33.66
N ARG A 280 49.89 -46.68 -33.60
CA ARG A 280 49.34 -47.75 -34.43
C ARG A 280 48.80 -48.84 -33.53
N HIS A 281 47.49 -49.03 -33.51
CA HIS A 281 46.84 -50.09 -32.74
C HIS A 281 45.45 -50.39 -33.31
N ASN A 282 45.05 -51.66 -33.38
CA ASN A 282 43.78 -52.03 -34.01
C ASN A 282 42.53 -51.52 -33.26
N ALA A 283 42.63 -51.24 -31.95
CA ALA A 283 41.55 -50.60 -31.19
C ALA A 283 41.19 -49.19 -31.72
N ILE A 284 42.14 -48.49 -32.36
CA ILE A 284 41.92 -47.17 -32.96
C ILE A 284 40.89 -47.22 -34.10
N ILE A 285 40.72 -48.37 -34.76
CA ILE A 285 39.67 -48.59 -35.76
C ILE A 285 38.29 -48.46 -35.07
N ILE A 286 38.07 -49.23 -34.00
CA ILE A 286 36.80 -49.26 -33.24
C ILE A 286 36.48 -47.88 -32.63
N ILE A 287 37.50 -47.17 -32.12
CA ILE A 287 37.38 -45.79 -31.64
C ILE A 287 36.86 -44.86 -32.73
N LYS A 288 37.39 -44.98 -33.95
CA LYS A 288 36.99 -44.15 -35.10
C LYS A 288 35.62 -44.49 -35.64
N GLU A 289 35.26 -45.78 -35.72
CA GLU A 289 33.91 -46.24 -36.06
C GLU A 289 32.87 -45.63 -35.13
N LYS A 290 33.11 -45.72 -33.80
CA LYS A 290 32.24 -45.12 -32.78
C LYS A 290 32.16 -43.60 -32.94
N LEU A 291 33.29 -42.90 -33.06
CA LEU A 291 33.33 -41.44 -33.28
C LEU A 291 32.59 -41.03 -34.55
N ASN A 292 32.76 -41.77 -35.66
CA ASN A 292 32.02 -41.56 -36.91
C ASN A 292 30.51 -41.70 -36.68
N ALA A 293 30.07 -42.76 -36.00
CA ALA A 293 28.66 -43.04 -35.73
C ALA A 293 27.98 -42.03 -34.79
N ILE A 294 28.63 -41.59 -33.71
CA ILE A 294 28.13 -40.52 -32.82
C ILE A 294 28.38 -39.10 -33.39
N GLY A 295 28.60 -39.01 -34.71
CA GLY A 295 28.67 -37.78 -35.49
C GLY A 295 30.01 -37.03 -35.46
N PHE A 296 31.00 -37.44 -34.66
CA PHE A 296 32.36 -36.85 -34.63
C PHE A 296 33.22 -37.28 -35.84
N GLY A 297 32.57 -37.42 -36.99
CA GLY A 297 33.06 -38.24 -38.08
C GLY A 297 33.86 -37.55 -39.18
N GLY A 298 34.00 -38.28 -40.29
CA GLY A 298 34.95 -37.95 -41.35
C GLY A 298 36.37 -38.40 -41.01
N ILE A 299 36.53 -39.38 -40.11
CA ILE A 299 37.81 -40.03 -39.83
C ILE A 299 37.91 -41.30 -40.66
N SER A 300 39.07 -41.57 -41.27
CA SER A 300 39.33 -42.85 -41.94
C SER A 300 39.71 -43.91 -40.93
N GLU A 301 38.97 -45.01 -40.92
CA GLU A 301 38.99 -46.15 -39.98
C GLU A 301 40.23 -47.06 -40.15
N THR A 302 41.40 -46.44 -40.16
CA THR A 302 42.71 -47.10 -40.12
C THR A 302 43.19 -47.30 -38.67
N ASN A 303 44.10 -48.23 -38.44
CA ASN A 303 44.74 -48.43 -37.14
C ASN A 303 45.71 -47.30 -36.71
N TYR A 304 45.92 -46.27 -37.54
CA TYR A 304 46.85 -45.16 -37.28
C TYR A 304 46.16 -43.91 -36.71
N PHE A 305 46.63 -43.42 -35.56
CA PHE A 305 46.13 -42.21 -34.90
C PHE A 305 46.81 -40.94 -35.48
N GLY A 306 46.40 -40.53 -36.67
CA GLY A 306 46.83 -39.25 -37.26
C GLY A 306 46.08 -38.04 -36.70
N GLY A 307 46.62 -36.83 -36.86
CA GLY A 307 46.13 -35.58 -36.23
C GLY A 307 44.69 -35.16 -36.54
N TRP A 308 44.06 -35.72 -37.58
CA TRP A 308 42.60 -35.55 -37.78
C TRP A 308 41.78 -36.36 -36.76
N THR A 309 42.27 -37.53 -36.35
CA THR A 309 41.72 -38.33 -35.23
C THR A 309 41.85 -37.53 -33.94
N GLU A 310 43.04 -37.03 -33.63
CA GLU A 310 43.30 -36.14 -32.48
C GLU A 310 42.37 -34.92 -32.48
N THR A 311 42.16 -34.28 -33.63
CA THR A 311 41.23 -33.13 -33.78
C THR A 311 39.79 -33.52 -33.43
N ARG A 312 39.33 -34.71 -33.86
CA ARG A 312 37.99 -35.20 -33.50
C ARG A 312 37.87 -35.66 -32.05
N VAL A 313 38.92 -36.24 -31.48
CA VAL A 313 38.99 -36.59 -30.06
C VAL A 313 38.95 -35.32 -29.20
N LYS A 314 39.68 -34.25 -29.54
CA LYS A 314 39.58 -32.95 -28.85
C LYS A 314 38.18 -32.35 -28.96
N GLN A 315 37.54 -32.44 -30.13
CA GLN A 315 36.15 -31.97 -30.29
C GLN A 315 35.13 -32.79 -29.47
N PHE A 316 35.34 -34.11 -29.38
CA PHE A 316 34.54 -35.00 -28.53
C PHE A 316 34.73 -34.68 -27.05
N GLN A 317 35.98 -34.59 -26.59
CA GLN A 317 36.35 -34.22 -25.22
C GLN A 317 35.76 -32.86 -24.83
N GLN A 318 35.90 -31.85 -25.69
CA GLN A 318 35.37 -30.51 -25.44
C GLN A 318 33.83 -30.49 -25.35
N TYR A 319 33.11 -31.28 -26.16
CA TYR A 319 31.65 -31.32 -26.14
C TYR A 319 31.09 -32.03 -24.89
N TYR A 320 31.78 -33.06 -24.39
CA TYR A 320 31.37 -33.80 -23.17
C TYR A 320 32.08 -33.35 -21.89
N GLY A 321 32.82 -32.22 -21.91
CA GLY A 321 33.44 -31.64 -20.71
C GLY A 321 34.66 -32.41 -20.16
N LEU A 322 35.30 -33.25 -20.97
CA LEU A 322 36.49 -34.02 -20.61
C LEU A 322 37.78 -33.19 -20.74
N SER A 323 38.90 -33.73 -20.25
CA SER A 323 40.26 -33.23 -20.54
C SER A 323 40.48 -33.13 -22.06
N VAL A 324 40.80 -31.95 -22.58
CA VAL A 324 40.96 -31.71 -24.04
C VAL A 324 42.43 -31.89 -24.46
N ASP A 325 42.98 -33.06 -24.14
CA ASP A 325 44.37 -33.45 -24.47
C ASP A 325 44.50 -34.08 -25.86
N GLY A 326 43.42 -34.59 -26.45
CA GLY A 326 43.39 -35.31 -27.72
C GLY A 326 43.76 -36.78 -27.65
N LYS A 327 43.91 -37.34 -26.45
CA LYS A 327 44.26 -38.74 -26.20
C LYS A 327 43.02 -39.55 -25.85
N VAL A 328 42.89 -40.75 -26.41
CA VAL A 328 41.85 -41.70 -25.99
C VAL A 328 42.40 -42.57 -24.87
N GLY A 329 42.31 -42.05 -23.64
CA GLY A 329 42.43 -42.84 -22.41
C GLY A 329 41.07 -43.20 -21.79
N PRO A 330 41.04 -43.87 -20.62
CA PRO A 330 39.84 -44.51 -20.07
C PRO A 330 38.57 -43.67 -20.04
N ALA A 331 38.59 -42.45 -19.49
CA ALA A 331 37.41 -41.58 -19.42
C ALA A 331 36.87 -41.15 -20.81
N THR A 332 37.76 -41.00 -21.80
CA THR A 332 37.37 -40.72 -23.18
C THR A 332 36.72 -41.96 -23.82
N GLN A 333 37.27 -43.15 -23.56
CA GLN A 333 36.75 -44.42 -24.05
C GLN A 333 35.38 -44.77 -23.43
N GLU A 334 35.23 -44.62 -22.11
CA GLU A 334 33.99 -44.85 -21.37
C GLU A 334 32.86 -43.92 -21.84
N THR A 335 33.15 -42.62 -22.00
CA THR A 335 32.17 -41.65 -22.51
C THR A 335 31.77 -41.99 -23.95
N LEU A 336 32.73 -42.37 -24.80
CA LEU A 336 32.49 -42.73 -26.20
C LEU A 336 31.58 -43.96 -26.30
N ASP A 337 31.80 -44.95 -25.44
CA ASP A 337 31.04 -46.19 -25.40
C ASP A 337 29.64 -46.00 -24.80
N SER A 338 29.49 -45.12 -23.80
CA SER A 338 28.21 -44.73 -23.23
C SER A 338 27.31 -44.05 -24.28
N VAL A 339 27.84 -43.06 -25.01
CA VAL A 339 27.08 -42.35 -26.06
C VAL A 339 26.74 -43.28 -27.22
N TYR A 340 27.70 -44.09 -27.70
CA TYR A 340 27.48 -45.00 -28.83
C TYR A 340 26.44 -46.09 -28.51
N ASN A 341 26.45 -46.64 -27.30
CA ASN A 341 25.52 -47.68 -26.88
C ASN A 341 24.19 -47.14 -26.31
N SER A 342 24.00 -45.82 -26.24
CA SER A 342 22.83 -45.17 -25.64
C SER A 342 21.50 -45.82 -26.06
N PRO A 343 20.58 -46.12 -25.13
CA PRO A 343 19.26 -46.66 -25.46
C PRO A 343 18.34 -45.60 -26.08
N PHE A 344 18.73 -44.32 -26.08
CA PHE A 344 17.95 -43.19 -26.57
C PHE A 344 18.41 -42.75 -27.96
N GLN A 345 18.41 -43.70 -28.90
CA GLN A 345 18.69 -43.48 -30.32
C GLN A 345 17.73 -44.31 -31.18
N ASN A 346 17.68 -44.06 -32.49
CA ASN A 346 16.75 -44.74 -33.38
C ASN A 346 16.95 -46.27 -33.40
N GLY A 347 15.86 -47.01 -33.64
CA GLY A 347 15.81 -48.47 -33.57
C GLY A 347 15.79 -49.08 -32.15
N LYS A 348 16.22 -48.35 -31.11
CA LYS A 348 16.25 -48.83 -29.73
C LYS A 348 14.89 -48.69 -29.02
N ARG A 349 14.75 -49.38 -27.88
CA ARG A 349 13.62 -49.25 -26.95
C ARG A 349 14.11 -49.06 -25.52
N HIS A 350 13.49 -48.14 -24.79
CA HIS A 350 13.65 -47.95 -23.34
C HIS A 350 12.32 -47.50 -22.72
N GLU A 351 12.16 -47.58 -21.40
CA GLU A 351 10.95 -47.02 -20.77
C GLU A 351 11.01 -45.49 -20.68
N ASP A 352 12.15 -44.92 -20.27
CA ASP A 352 12.34 -43.46 -20.16
C ASP A 352 12.20 -42.72 -21.50
N THR A 353 12.23 -43.45 -22.64
CA THR A 353 11.83 -42.93 -23.95
C THR A 353 10.41 -42.33 -23.92
N LYS A 354 9.51 -42.82 -23.06
CA LYS A 354 8.20 -42.18 -22.82
C LYS A 354 8.37 -40.77 -22.23
N ALA A 355 9.10 -40.65 -21.12
CA ALA A 355 9.35 -39.37 -20.45
C ALA A 355 10.07 -38.35 -21.35
N ILE A 356 11.05 -38.79 -22.15
CA ILE A 356 11.73 -37.93 -23.13
C ILE A 356 10.73 -37.41 -24.18
N LYS A 357 9.79 -38.23 -24.64
CA LYS A 357 8.74 -37.80 -25.58
C LYS A 357 7.69 -36.90 -24.94
N GLU A 358 7.31 -37.15 -23.69
CA GLU A 358 6.39 -36.32 -22.93
C GLU A 358 6.97 -34.92 -22.71
N LYS A 359 8.28 -34.84 -22.42
CA LYS A 359 9.04 -33.59 -22.34
C LYS A 359 9.14 -32.88 -23.69
N LEU A 360 9.57 -33.56 -24.76
CA LEU A 360 9.59 -32.97 -26.11
C LEU A 360 8.21 -32.45 -26.54
N ASN A 361 7.13 -33.17 -26.23
CA ASN A 361 5.75 -32.72 -26.45
C ASN A 361 5.38 -31.50 -25.58
N SER A 362 5.83 -31.43 -24.32
CA SER A 362 5.52 -30.28 -23.46
C SER A 362 6.20 -29.01 -23.96
N ILE A 363 7.47 -29.08 -24.38
CA ILE A 363 8.24 -27.96 -24.96
C ILE A 363 8.02 -27.73 -26.48
N GLY A 364 6.96 -28.29 -27.06
CA GLY A 364 6.49 -27.96 -28.42
C GLY A 364 7.16 -28.69 -29.60
N TYR A 365 8.06 -29.65 -29.36
CA TYR A 365 8.68 -30.52 -30.38
C TYR A 365 7.83 -31.77 -30.62
N GLY A 366 6.57 -31.56 -31.02
CA GLY A 366 5.55 -32.60 -31.13
C GLY A 366 4.57 -32.41 -32.30
N PRO A 367 3.57 -33.30 -32.47
CA PRO A 367 3.16 -34.34 -31.51
C PRO A 367 3.86 -35.70 -31.75
N ILE A 368 4.72 -36.12 -30.81
CA ILE A 368 5.35 -37.43 -30.81
C ILE A 368 4.47 -38.45 -30.05
N THR A 369 4.15 -39.58 -30.68
CA THR A 369 3.43 -40.68 -30.02
C THR A 369 4.27 -41.33 -28.91
N VAL A 370 3.85 -41.14 -27.67
CA VAL A 370 4.48 -41.67 -26.44
C VAL A 370 4.48 -43.20 -26.48
N THR A 371 5.66 -43.79 -26.69
CA THR A 371 5.92 -45.24 -26.75
C THR A 371 7.39 -45.51 -26.45
N THR A 372 7.71 -46.71 -25.99
CA THR A 372 9.09 -47.13 -25.65
C THR A 372 10.07 -47.16 -26.82
N LEU A 373 9.57 -47.23 -28.07
CA LEU A 373 10.40 -47.15 -29.28
C LEU A 373 10.76 -45.70 -29.55
N PHE A 374 12.05 -45.41 -29.75
CA PHE A 374 12.51 -44.07 -30.14
C PHE A 374 11.92 -43.69 -31.53
N GLY A 375 12.48 -44.26 -32.60
CA GLY A 375 11.92 -44.20 -33.95
C GLY A 375 12.24 -42.91 -34.73
N ASN A 376 12.17 -42.99 -36.06
CA ASN A 376 12.60 -41.94 -37.00
C ASN A 376 11.99 -40.54 -36.72
N TYR A 377 10.71 -40.48 -36.32
CA TYR A 377 10.08 -39.18 -36.07
C TYR A 377 10.62 -38.52 -34.78
N MET A 378 10.80 -39.30 -33.71
CA MET A 378 11.48 -38.80 -32.50
C MET A 378 12.92 -38.40 -32.81
N GLU A 379 13.65 -39.16 -33.61
CA GLU A 379 14.99 -38.80 -34.06
C GLU A 379 15.01 -37.43 -34.78
N SER A 380 14.02 -37.16 -35.65
CA SER A 380 13.92 -35.85 -36.31
C SER A 380 13.59 -34.71 -35.33
N GLN A 381 12.76 -34.96 -34.32
CA GLN A 381 12.43 -33.95 -33.30
C GLN A 381 13.57 -33.75 -32.28
N VAL A 382 14.37 -34.77 -32.00
CA VAL A 382 15.62 -34.64 -31.21
C VAL A 382 16.67 -33.86 -31.99
N LYS A 383 16.81 -34.07 -33.31
CA LYS A 383 17.69 -33.26 -34.17
C LYS A 383 17.25 -31.80 -34.26
N GLU A 384 15.96 -31.56 -34.43
CA GLU A 384 15.33 -30.24 -34.38
C GLU A 384 15.63 -29.53 -33.05
N PHE A 385 15.36 -30.19 -31.92
CA PHE A 385 15.70 -29.71 -30.58
C PHE A 385 17.21 -29.43 -30.42
N GLN A 386 18.07 -30.36 -30.82
CA GLN A 386 19.53 -30.19 -30.72
C GLN A 386 20.01 -28.97 -31.49
N ARG A 387 19.62 -28.85 -32.76
CA ARG A 387 19.95 -27.72 -33.64
C ARG A 387 19.48 -26.39 -33.06
N ASP A 388 18.23 -26.34 -32.60
CA ASP A 388 17.60 -25.11 -32.10
C ASP A 388 18.14 -24.70 -30.72
N GLN A 389 18.70 -25.64 -29.95
CA GLN A 389 19.45 -25.39 -28.71
C GLN A 389 20.97 -25.22 -28.89
N GLY A 390 21.48 -25.22 -30.13
CA GLY A 390 22.92 -25.12 -30.41
C GLY A 390 23.75 -26.34 -29.97
N LEU A 391 23.08 -27.44 -29.62
CA LEU A 391 23.67 -28.74 -29.35
C LEU A 391 24.04 -29.46 -30.66
N ARG A 392 24.62 -30.65 -30.53
CA ARG A 392 25.16 -31.40 -31.66
C ARG A 392 24.08 -32.26 -32.30
N GLU A 393 23.67 -31.90 -33.52
CA GLU A 393 22.62 -32.58 -34.31
C GLU A 393 23.02 -34.03 -34.70
N ASN A 394 22.93 -34.97 -33.75
CA ASN A 394 23.22 -36.39 -33.93
C ASN A 394 21.94 -37.26 -33.89
N GLY A 395 20.85 -36.78 -33.27
CA GLY A 395 19.60 -37.53 -33.08
C GLY A 395 19.63 -38.57 -31.97
N ILE A 396 20.69 -38.59 -31.17
CA ILE A 396 20.84 -39.39 -29.96
C ILE A 396 20.51 -38.47 -28.78
N ALA A 397 19.58 -38.84 -27.91
CA ALA A 397 19.39 -38.11 -26.65
C ALA A 397 20.52 -38.50 -25.67
N ASP A 398 21.70 -37.91 -25.90
CA ASP A 398 22.89 -37.99 -25.06
C ASP A 398 22.76 -37.11 -23.80
N ALA A 399 23.72 -37.18 -22.87
CA ALA A 399 23.63 -36.47 -21.59
C ALA A 399 23.45 -34.94 -21.73
N PRO A 400 24.17 -34.21 -22.62
CA PRO A 400 23.88 -32.81 -22.91
C PRO A 400 22.45 -32.56 -23.42
N THR A 401 21.96 -33.43 -24.32
CA THR A 401 20.59 -33.33 -24.87
C THR A 401 19.54 -33.57 -23.80
N LEU A 402 19.72 -34.57 -22.94
CA LEU A 402 18.82 -34.88 -21.83
C LEU A 402 18.83 -33.78 -20.76
N ALA A 403 19.99 -33.25 -20.40
CA ALA A 403 20.11 -32.16 -19.43
C ALA A 403 19.40 -30.88 -19.91
N LYS A 404 19.58 -30.50 -21.18
CA LYS A 404 18.90 -29.34 -21.78
C LYS A 404 17.39 -29.57 -21.90
N LEU A 405 16.96 -30.81 -22.17
CA LEU A 405 15.54 -31.18 -22.21
C LEU A 405 14.91 -31.12 -20.81
N GLU A 406 15.64 -31.51 -19.76
CA GLU A 406 15.18 -31.36 -18.37
C GLU A 406 15.02 -29.89 -17.98
N GLU A 407 16.03 -29.07 -18.27
CA GLU A 407 16.05 -27.62 -17.99
C GLU A 407 14.84 -26.91 -18.60
N LEU A 408 14.50 -27.21 -19.86
CA LEU A 408 13.41 -26.56 -20.57
C LEU A 408 12.04 -27.17 -20.27
N ALA A 409 11.95 -28.47 -19.95
CA ALA A 409 10.69 -29.10 -19.58
C ALA A 409 10.31 -28.88 -18.10
N SER A 410 11.25 -28.42 -17.27
CA SER A 410 11.02 -28.04 -15.86
C SER A 410 10.97 -26.53 -15.61
N THR A 411 10.96 -25.69 -16.66
CA THR A 411 10.73 -24.24 -16.47
C THR A 411 9.26 -23.93 -16.16
N ASP A 412 9.02 -23.33 -15.00
CA ASP A 412 7.78 -22.64 -14.65
C ASP A 412 7.83 -21.13 -14.96
N VAL A 413 8.83 -20.67 -15.72
CA VAL A 413 8.96 -19.28 -16.18
C VAL A 413 8.98 -19.26 -17.71
N PHE A 414 8.11 -18.44 -18.31
CA PHE A 414 7.93 -18.36 -19.77
C PHE A 414 8.13 -16.93 -20.30
N GLU A 415 8.87 -16.77 -21.38
CA GLU A 415 9.22 -15.48 -22.00
C GLU A 415 9.16 -15.48 -23.54
N LEU A 416 9.48 -14.33 -24.15
CA LEU A 416 9.37 -14.11 -25.60
C LEU A 416 10.26 -15.09 -26.39
N GLY A 417 9.59 -16.06 -27.03
CA GLY A 417 10.24 -17.09 -27.85
C GLY A 417 9.85 -18.52 -27.44
N ASP A 418 9.42 -18.72 -26.20
CA ASP A 418 9.21 -20.05 -25.64
C ASP A 418 8.05 -20.81 -26.29
N ARG A 419 8.15 -22.15 -26.24
CA ARG A 419 7.05 -23.08 -26.51
C ARG A 419 6.84 -23.96 -25.30
N HIS A 420 5.65 -23.94 -24.73
CA HIS A 420 5.28 -24.84 -23.65
C HIS A 420 3.76 -25.06 -23.59
N SER A 421 3.33 -26.25 -23.18
CA SER A 421 1.91 -26.56 -23.01
C SER A 421 1.24 -25.68 -21.95
N ALA A 422 1.95 -25.28 -20.89
CA ALA A 422 1.42 -24.40 -19.83
C ALA A 422 1.09 -22.98 -20.33
N ILE A 423 1.74 -22.51 -21.40
CA ILE A 423 1.46 -21.20 -22.00
C ILE A 423 0.02 -21.12 -22.54
N ILE A 424 -0.57 -22.24 -22.97
CA ILE A 424 -2.00 -22.31 -23.35
C ILE A 424 -2.88 -21.96 -22.14
N THR A 425 -2.60 -22.56 -20.97
CA THR A 425 -3.30 -22.32 -19.71
C THR A 425 -3.16 -20.86 -19.24
N ILE A 426 -1.96 -20.30 -19.32
CA ILE A 426 -1.68 -18.89 -18.97
C ILE A 426 -2.51 -17.94 -19.86
N LYS A 427 -2.56 -18.21 -21.17
CA LYS A 427 -3.36 -17.41 -22.12
C LYS A 427 -4.86 -17.53 -21.89
N GLN A 428 -5.35 -18.74 -21.57
CA GLN A 428 -6.76 -18.97 -21.22
C GLN A 428 -7.16 -18.19 -19.97
N LYS A 429 -6.32 -18.22 -18.92
CA LYS A 429 -6.52 -17.40 -17.72
C LYS A 429 -6.52 -15.91 -18.06
N LEU A 430 -5.51 -15.41 -18.79
CA LEU A 430 -5.41 -14.00 -19.20
C LEU A 430 -6.62 -13.52 -20.01
N ASN A 431 -7.07 -14.29 -21.01
CA ASN A 431 -8.30 -14.01 -21.75
C ASN A 431 -9.50 -13.94 -20.78
N ALA A 432 -9.70 -14.96 -19.94
CA ALA A 432 -10.84 -15.03 -19.02
C ALA A 432 -10.90 -13.90 -17.97
N ILE A 433 -9.75 -13.38 -17.52
CA ILE A 433 -9.66 -12.26 -16.57
C ILE A 433 -9.57 -10.87 -17.26
N GLY A 434 -9.74 -10.80 -18.59
CA GLY A 434 -9.92 -9.55 -19.34
C GLY A 434 -8.69 -9.01 -20.09
N PHE A 435 -7.54 -9.70 -20.03
CA PHE A 435 -6.33 -9.39 -20.82
C PHE A 435 -6.40 -10.03 -22.21
N ASP A 436 -7.55 -9.81 -22.84
CA ASP A 436 -8.13 -10.52 -23.99
C ASP A 436 -7.32 -10.50 -25.29
N ARG A 437 -7.79 -11.31 -26.26
CA ARG A 437 -7.32 -11.39 -27.65
C ARG A 437 -5.96 -12.08 -27.83
N ILE A 438 -5.56 -12.98 -26.93
CA ILE A 438 -4.39 -13.84 -27.15
C ILE A 438 -4.83 -15.14 -27.83
N SER A 439 -4.08 -15.59 -28.83
CA SER A 439 -4.29 -16.90 -29.46
C SER A 439 -3.68 -18.01 -28.59
N GLU A 440 -4.50 -18.97 -28.19
CA GLU A 440 -4.23 -20.05 -27.23
C GLU A 440 -3.32 -21.17 -27.78
N THR A 441 -2.18 -20.76 -28.33
CA THR A 441 -1.08 -21.64 -28.76
C THR A 441 -0.08 -21.89 -27.64
N ASP A 442 0.75 -22.92 -27.81
CA ASP A 442 1.95 -23.21 -27.01
C ASP A 442 3.02 -22.10 -27.05
N TYR A 443 3.07 -21.31 -28.13
CA TYR A 443 4.11 -20.33 -28.39
C TYR A 443 3.89 -18.97 -27.71
N PHE A 444 4.84 -18.52 -26.88
CA PHE A 444 4.86 -17.21 -26.23
C PHE A 444 5.42 -16.13 -27.19
N GLY A 445 4.61 -15.74 -28.17
CA GLY A 445 4.92 -14.61 -29.05
C GLY A 445 4.67 -13.24 -28.37
N GLY A 446 5.25 -12.16 -28.90
CA GLY A 446 5.25 -10.82 -28.28
C GLY A 446 3.89 -10.17 -28.00
N TRP A 447 2.80 -10.67 -28.58
CA TRP A 447 1.44 -10.27 -28.16
C TRP A 447 1.05 -10.85 -26.80
N THR A 448 1.52 -12.06 -26.48
CA THR A 448 1.43 -12.68 -25.14
C THR A 448 2.23 -11.86 -24.14
N GLU A 449 3.49 -11.54 -24.47
CA GLU A 449 4.36 -10.67 -23.66
C GLU A 449 3.70 -9.30 -23.39
N THR A 450 3.11 -8.68 -24.43
CA THR A 450 2.38 -7.41 -24.29
C THR A 450 1.23 -7.51 -23.28
N ARG A 451 0.48 -8.62 -23.27
CA ARG A 451 -0.59 -8.85 -22.29
C ARG A 451 -0.08 -9.17 -20.89
N VAL A 452 1.02 -9.93 -20.79
CA VAL A 452 1.70 -10.18 -19.50
C VAL A 452 2.22 -8.88 -18.89
N ARG A 453 2.86 -8.00 -19.69
CA ARG A 453 3.27 -6.66 -19.23
C ARG A 453 2.09 -5.83 -18.71
N GLN A 454 0.96 -5.81 -19.44
CA GLN A 454 -0.25 -5.09 -19.02
C GLN A 454 -0.89 -5.69 -17.75
N PHE A 455 -0.86 -7.00 -17.60
CA PHE A 455 -1.31 -7.69 -16.38
C PHE A 455 -0.41 -7.34 -15.19
N GLN A 456 0.91 -7.39 -15.36
CA GLN A 456 1.89 -7.01 -14.35
C GLN A 456 1.71 -5.54 -13.93
N GLU A 457 1.59 -4.62 -14.89
CA GLU A 457 1.38 -3.19 -14.65
C GLU A 457 0.07 -2.92 -13.88
N TYR A 458 -1.04 -3.57 -14.24
CA TYR A 458 -2.34 -3.39 -13.58
C TYR A 458 -2.39 -3.93 -12.15
N TYR A 459 -1.62 -4.98 -11.83
CA TYR A 459 -1.53 -5.56 -10.48
C TYR A 459 -0.25 -5.15 -9.71
N ASN A 460 0.44 -4.08 -10.14
CA ASN A 460 1.67 -3.55 -9.53
C ASN A 460 2.80 -4.58 -9.32
N LEU A 461 2.90 -5.57 -10.22
CA LEU A 461 4.00 -6.53 -10.27
C LEU A 461 5.21 -5.93 -11.02
N ASN A 462 6.38 -6.58 -10.88
CA ASN A 462 7.53 -6.27 -11.73
C ASN A 462 7.17 -6.50 -13.20
N VAL A 463 7.24 -5.46 -14.03
CA VAL A 463 6.86 -5.52 -15.45
C VAL A 463 7.97 -6.17 -16.29
N THR A 464 8.21 -7.47 -16.05
CA THR A 464 9.24 -8.27 -16.72
C THR A 464 8.84 -8.63 -18.15
N GLY A 465 7.54 -8.79 -18.42
CA GLY A 465 6.99 -9.40 -19.64
C GLY A 465 7.05 -10.93 -19.66
N LYS A 466 7.66 -11.55 -18.64
CA LYS A 466 7.73 -13.00 -18.45
C LYS A 466 6.56 -13.47 -17.59
N ALA A 467 5.98 -14.63 -17.87
CA ALA A 467 5.08 -15.29 -16.95
C ALA A 467 5.90 -16.02 -15.86
N ASP A 468 6.50 -15.23 -14.98
CA ASP A 468 7.22 -15.72 -13.78
C ASP A 468 6.26 -16.18 -12.67
N GLU A 469 6.81 -16.79 -11.61
CA GLU A 469 6.05 -17.35 -10.48
C GLU A 469 5.07 -16.33 -9.87
N ALA A 470 5.51 -15.09 -9.62
CA ALA A 470 4.67 -14.04 -9.07
C ALA A 470 3.52 -13.67 -10.02
N THR A 471 3.82 -13.60 -11.32
CA THR A 471 2.83 -13.35 -12.38
C THR A 471 1.78 -14.47 -12.44
N GLN A 472 2.21 -15.74 -12.39
CA GLN A 472 1.29 -16.88 -12.45
C GLN A 472 0.47 -17.04 -11.15
N ASN A 473 1.08 -16.85 -9.97
CA ASN A 473 0.36 -16.88 -8.70
C ASN A 473 -0.74 -15.81 -8.63
N LYS A 474 -0.47 -14.57 -9.07
CA LYS A 474 -1.49 -13.51 -9.12
C LYS A 474 -2.55 -13.78 -10.20
N LEU A 475 -2.16 -14.37 -11.33
CA LEU A 475 -3.08 -14.75 -12.41
C LEU A 475 -4.08 -15.82 -11.92
N ASP A 476 -3.61 -16.79 -11.13
CA ASP A 476 -4.43 -17.84 -10.54
C ASP A 476 -5.29 -17.34 -9.38
N GLU A 477 -4.81 -16.42 -8.56
CA GLU A 477 -5.61 -15.73 -7.53
C GLU A 477 -6.83 -15.02 -8.17
N VAL A 478 -6.60 -14.20 -9.19
CA VAL A 478 -7.65 -13.44 -9.89
C VAL A 478 -8.60 -14.39 -10.65
N TYR A 479 -8.07 -15.38 -11.36
CA TYR A 479 -8.88 -16.35 -12.11
C TYR A 479 -9.76 -17.22 -11.21
N ASN A 480 -9.27 -17.64 -10.04
CA ASN A 480 -10.01 -18.48 -9.11
C ASN A 480 -10.89 -17.71 -8.11
N SER A 481 -10.81 -16.37 -8.09
CA SER A 481 -11.52 -15.47 -7.17
C SER A 481 -12.96 -15.92 -6.85
N PRO A 482 -13.40 -15.89 -5.57
CA PRO A 482 -14.75 -16.27 -5.19
C PRO A 482 -15.81 -15.25 -5.65
N PHE A 483 -15.40 -14.05 -6.08
CA PHE A 483 -16.29 -12.98 -6.49
C PHE A 483 -16.50 -12.93 -8.02
N GLN A 484 -16.95 -14.04 -8.58
CA GLN A 484 -17.27 -14.19 -10.01
C GLN A 484 -18.54 -15.03 -10.24
N ALA A 485 -19.14 -14.90 -11.42
CA ALA A 485 -20.40 -15.56 -11.78
C ALA A 485 -20.42 -17.08 -11.49
N GLY A 486 -21.42 -17.51 -10.73
CA GLY A 486 -21.65 -18.92 -10.36
C GLY A 486 -21.04 -19.34 -9.02
N LYS A 487 -20.11 -18.55 -8.45
CA LYS A 487 -19.53 -18.81 -7.13
C LYS A 487 -20.44 -18.32 -5.99
N ARG A 488 -20.12 -18.73 -4.77
CA ARG A 488 -20.74 -18.24 -3.52
C ARG A 488 -19.68 -17.80 -2.51
N HIS A 489 -19.90 -16.66 -1.87
CA HIS A 489 -19.12 -16.17 -0.73
C HIS A 489 -20.03 -15.37 0.21
N GLU A 490 -19.69 -15.25 1.50
CA GLU A 490 -20.47 -14.41 2.42
C GLU A 490 -20.36 -12.93 2.04
N ASP A 491 -19.15 -12.41 1.85
CA ASP A 491 -18.89 -11.00 1.47
C ASP A 491 -19.41 -10.62 0.07
N THR A 492 -19.96 -11.57 -0.70
CA THR A 492 -20.80 -11.25 -1.87
C THR A 492 -22.09 -10.50 -1.45
N ILE A 493 -22.52 -10.60 -0.20
CA ILE A 493 -23.55 -9.75 0.41
C ILE A 493 -23.07 -8.30 0.43
N GLU A 494 -21.93 -8.03 1.06
CA GLU A 494 -21.35 -6.68 1.18
C GLU A 494 -21.08 -6.05 -0.19
N LEU A 495 -20.47 -6.80 -1.12
CA LEU A 495 -20.23 -6.37 -2.50
C LEU A 495 -21.50 -5.82 -3.15
N LYS A 496 -22.63 -6.54 -2.99
CA LYS A 496 -23.92 -6.16 -3.57
C LYS A 496 -24.57 -4.98 -2.86
N GLU A 497 -24.41 -4.88 -1.54
CA GLU A 497 -24.92 -3.74 -0.77
C GLU A 497 -24.17 -2.45 -1.15
N LYS A 498 -22.84 -2.53 -1.31
CA LYS A 498 -21.99 -1.43 -1.81
C LYS A 498 -22.37 -1.02 -3.24
N LEU A 499 -22.50 -1.98 -4.17
CA LEU A 499 -22.94 -1.69 -5.55
C LEU A 499 -24.36 -1.10 -5.62
N ASN A 500 -25.33 -1.68 -4.90
CA ASN A 500 -26.70 -1.19 -4.86
C ASN A 500 -26.78 0.26 -4.34
N ARG A 501 -26.00 0.58 -3.30
CA ARG A 501 -25.92 1.95 -2.75
C ARG A 501 -25.30 2.93 -3.76
N LEU A 502 -24.26 2.50 -4.47
CA LEU A 502 -23.54 3.35 -5.44
C LEU A 502 -24.26 3.53 -6.78
N GLY A 503 -25.51 3.04 -6.91
CA GLY A 503 -26.35 3.24 -8.10
C GLY A 503 -26.33 2.07 -9.10
N TYR A 504 -25.42 1.12 -8.95
CA TYR A 504 -25.31 -0.12 -9.73
C TYR A 504 -26.33 -1.14 -9.22
N GLY A 505 -27.61 -0.75 -9.31
CA GLY A 505 -28.69 -1.19 -8.45
C GLY A 505 -29.41 -2.50 -8.83
N HIS A 506 -30.51 -2.74 -8.11
CA HIS A 506 -31.43 -3.88 -8.28
C HIS A 506 -30.82 -5.28 -8.11
N ILE A 507 -29.62 -5.41 -7.51
CA ILE A 507 -29.00 -6.71 -7.27
C ILE A 507 -29.61 -7.38 -6.03
N THR A 508 -30.18 -8.58 -6.18
CA THR A 508 -30.66 -9.37 -5.04
C THR A 508 -29.52 -9.78 -4.11
N VAL A 509 -29.46 -9.17 -2.93
CA VAL A 509 -28.49 -9.47 -1.86
C VAL A 509 -28.62 -10.93 -1.45
N SER A 510 -27.50 -11.65 -1.52
CA SER A 510 -27.36 -13.10 -1.25
C SER A 510 -25.93 -13.53 -1.56
N THR A 511 -25.48 -14.65 -0.99
CA THR A 511 -24.11 -15.18 -1.20
C THR A 511 -23.79 -15.58 -2.64
N LEU A 512 -24.79 -15.81 -3.50
CA LEU A 512 -24.59 -16.20 -4.90
C LEU A 512 -24.20 -15.01 -5.78
N TYR A 513 -23.01 -15.03 -6.35
CA TYR A 513 -22.59 -14.07 -7.36
C TYR A 513 -23.23 -14.47 -8.70
N GLY A 514 -24.25 -13.72 -9.13
CA GLY A 514 -25.04 -14.03 -10.33
C GLY A 514 -24.57 -13.31 -11.59
N ASN A 515 -25.11 -13.71 -12.76
CA ASN A 515 -24.84 -13.01 -14.03
C ASN A 515 -25.23 -11.53 -13.99
N TYR A 516 -26.29 -11.16 -13.26
CA TYR A 516 -26.66 -9.75 -13.06
C TYR A 516 -25.62 -9.00 -12.22
N THR A 517 -25.08 -9.62 -11.16
CA THR A 517 -23.96 -9.09 -10.36
C THR A 517 -22.72 -8.90 -11.23
N LYS A 518 -22.41 -9.86 -12.13
CA LYS A 518 -21.33 -9.74 -13.11
C LYS A 518 -21.53 -8.55 -14.06
N SER A 519 -22.76 -8.27 -14.49
CA SER A 519 -23.08 -7.09 -15.30
C SER A 519 -22.86 -5.78 -14.54
N GLN A 520 -23.34 -5.68 -13.29
CA GLN A 520 -23.17 -4.47 -12.48
C GLN A 520 -21.71 -4.22 -12.07
N VAL A 521 -20.92 -5.27 -11.82
CA VAL A 521 -19.46 -5.13 -11.63
C VAL A 521 -18.75 -4.70 -12.92
N LYS A 522 -19.15 -5.19 -14.11
CA LYS A 522 -18.63 -4.66 -15.40
C LYS A 522 -19.02 -3.20 -15.68
N GLU A 523 -20.11 -2.73 -15.08
CA GLU A 523 -20.56 -1.34 -15.19
C GLU A 523 -19.70 -0.45 -14.28
N PHE A 524 -19.60 -0.81 -12.99
CA PHE A 524 -18.67 -0.20 -12.03
C PHE A 524 -17.21 -0.17 -12.53
N GLN A 525 -16.69 -1.29 -13.05
CA GLN A 525 -15.34 -1.37 -13.58
C GLN A 525 -15.11 -0.40 -14.75
N ARG A 526 -16.10 -0.24 -15.65
CA ARG A 526 -16.00 0.68 -16.78
C ARG A 526 -15.95 2.14 -16.31
N ASP A 527 -16.84 2.49 -15.38
CA ASP A 527 -17.03 3.87 -14.96
C ASP A 527 -15.84 4.39 -14.12
N PHE A 528 -15.06 3.49 -13.52
CA PHE A 528 -13.80 3.80 -12.83
C PHE A 528 -12.51 3.38 -13.57
N GLY A 529 -12.60 3.00 -14.86
CA GLY A 529 -11.42 2.74 -15.71
C GLY A 529 -10.65 1.45 -15.40
N LEU A 530 -11.27 0.48 -14.71
CA LEU A 530 -10.71 -0.82 -14.35
C LEU A 530 -10.82 -1.84 -15.51
N VAL A 531 -10.15 -2.98 -15.37
CA VAL A 531 -10.25 -4.10 -16.33
C VAL A 531 -11.65 -4.70 -16.28
N VAL A 532 -12.41 -4.57 -17.37
CA VAL A 532 -13.86 -4.87 -17.42
C VAL A 532 -14.13 -6.37 -17.59
N ASN A 533 -13.67 -7.19 -16.64
CA ASN A 533 -13.81 -8.65 -16.65
C ASN A 533 -15.11 -9.14 -15.98
N GLY A 534 -15.67 -8.39 -15.04
CA GLY A 534 -16.82 -8.80 -14.23
C GLY A 534 -16.49 -9.85 -13.17
N ILE A 535 -15.28 -9.76 -12.61
CA ILE A 535 -14.79 -10.42 -11.41
C ILE A 535 -14.51 -9.27 -10.42
N ALA A 536 -15.02 -9.31 -9.19
CA ALA A 536 -14.62 -8.32 -8.19
C ALA A 536 -13.27 -8.74 -7.59
N ASP A 537 -12.21 -8.39 -8.29
CA ASP A 537 -10.82 -8.54 -7.86
C ASP A 537 -10.42 -7.49 -6.82
N GLU A 538 -9.18 -7.57 -6.32
CA GLU A 538 -8.61 -6.64 -5.35
C GLU A 538 -8.74 -5.17 -5.78
N ASN A 539 -8.35 -4.84 -7.02
CA ASN A 539 -8.47 -3.49 -7.58
C ASN A 539 -9.94 -3.02 -7.63
N THR A 540 -10.88 -3.89 -7.99
CA THR A 540 -12.32 -3.60 -7.95
C THR A 540 -12.80 -3.34 -6.52
N TRP A 541 -12.37 -4.14 -5.54
CA TRP A 541 -12.72 -3.95 -4.13
C TRP A 541 -12.13 -2.66 -3.53
N ILE A 542 -10.86 -2.37 -3.78
CA ILE A 542 -10.20 -1.12 -3.37
C ILE A 542 -10.99 0.08 -3.90
N LYS A 543 -11.32 0.08 -5.19
CA LYS A 543 -12.06 1.19 -5.79
C LYS A 543 -13.51 1.27 -5.30
N LEU A 544 -14.17 0.13 -5.10
CA LEU A 544 -15.54 0.08 -4.55
C LEU A 544 -15.58 0.66 -3.14
N ASN A 545 -14.57 0.36 -2.32
CA ASN A 545 -14.41 0.90 -0.98
C ASN A 545 -14.13 2.41 -0.99
N GLU A 546 -13.16 2.87 -1.80
CA GLU A 546 -12.85 4.30 -1.98
C GLU A 546 -14.10 5.12 -2.33
N VAL A 547 -14.87 4.66 -3.31
CA VAL A 547 -16.07 5.37 -3.80
C VAL A 547 -17.22 5.26 -2.79
N TYR A 548 -17.39 4.12 -2.12
CA TYR A 548 -18.42 3.93 -1.09
C TYR A 548 -18.21 4.89 0.10
N TYR A 549 -17.01 4.91 0.69
CA TYR A 549 -16.72 5.78 1.86
C TYR A 549 -16.75 7.27 1.49
N LYS A 550 -16.42 7.65 0.25
CA LYS A 550 -16.56 9.04 -0.22
C LYS A 550 -18.02 9.54 -0.24
N THR A 551 -19.02 8.65 -0.24
CA THR A 551 -20.43 9.05 -0.07
C THR A 551 -20.85 9.26 1.39
N GLY A 552 -19.92 9.18 2.34
CA GLY A 552 -20.17 9.37 3.78
C GLY A 552 -20.79 8.14 4.47
N PHE A 553 -21.16 8.29 5.74
CA PHE A 553 -21.89 7.24 6.49
C PHE A 553 -23.32 7.67 6.83
N GLN A 554 -24.30 6.82 6.54
CA GLN A 554 -25.74 7.11 6.60
C GLN A 554 -26.53 5.96 7.26
N LEU A 555 -27.84 6.18 7.45
CA LEU A 555 -28.75 5.21 8.08
C LEU A 555 -28.69 3.83 7.41
N GLY A 556 -28.20 2.84 8.17
CA GLY A 556 -28.11 1.44 7.75
C GLY A 556 -26.68 0.90 7.64
N ASP A 557 -25.68 1.78 7.51
CA ASP A 557 -24.30 1.38 7.24
C ASP A 557 -23.63 0.61 8.38
N ARG A 558 -22.62 -0.19 8.02
CA ARG A 558 -21.72 -0.90 8.95
C ARG A 558 -20.27 -0.71 8.53
N HIS A 559 -19.46 -0.07 9.38
CA HIS A 559 -18.03 0.12 9.19
C HIS A 559 -17.34 0.52 10.50
N GLU A 560 -16.07 0.18 10.68
CA GLU A 560 -15.35 0.47 11.93
C GLU A 560 -15.16 1.99 12.14
N ASP A 561 -15.00 2.79 11.09
CA ASP A 561 -14.88 4.26 11.21
C ASP A 561 -16.14 4.92 11.82
N ILE A 562 -17.30 4.26 11.75
CA ILE A 562 -18.53 4.73 12.41
C ILE A 562 -18.35 4.74 13.94
N ILE A 563 -17.50 3.87 14.50
CA ILE A 563 -17.11 3.91 15.92
C ILE A 563 -16.40 5.22 16.23
N GLU A 564 -15.48 5.66 15.36
CA GLU A 564 -14.71 6.89 15.55
C GLU A 564 -15.58 8.14 15.40
N ILE A 565 -16.43 8.21 14.37
CA ILE A 565 -17.43 9.27 14.22
C ILE A 565 -18.32 9.37 15.48
N LYS A 566 -18.69 8.23 16.09
CA LYS A 566 -19.49 8.21 17.32
C LYS A 566 -18.71 8.67 18.56
N LYS A 567 -17.44 8.27 18.72
CA LYS A 567 -16.56 8.78 19.79
C LYS A 567 -16.42 10.29 19.70
N GLN A 568 -16.17 10.81 18.51
CA GLN A 568 -16.03 12.24 18.27
C GLN A 568 -17.34 12.97 18.60
N LEU A 569 -18.49 12.51 18.06
CA LEU A 569 -19.81 13.06 18.40
C LEU A 569 -20.10 12.99 19.91
N ASN A 570 -19.76 11.90 20.58
CA ASN A 570 -19.87 11.77 22.04
C ASN A 570 -19.04 12.83 22.77
N ALA A 571 -17.76 12.97 22.42
CA ALA A 571 -16.80 13.88 23.06
C ALA A 571 -17.13 15.36 22.83
N ILE A 572 -17.49 15.77 21.61
CA ILE A 572 -17.88 17.16 21.31
C ILE A 572 -19.31 17.50 21.76
N GLY A 573 -19.97 16.57 22.46
CA GLY A 573 -21.23 16.76 23.20
C GLY A 573 -22.51 16.33 22.47
N PHE A 574 -22.44 15.90 21.21
CA PHE A 574 -23.58 15.36 20.45
C PHE A 574 -23.86 13.88 20.80
N GLY A 575 -23.64 13.51 22.06
CA GLY A 575 -23.46 12.13 22.48
C GLY A 575 -24.69 11.38 22.97
N GLY A 576 -24.41 10.35 23.77
CA GLY A 576 -25.37 9.31 24.11
C GLY A 576 -25.56 8.31 22.97
N ILE A 577 -24.56 8.12 22.12
CA ILE A 577 -24.55 7.13 21.04
C ILE A 577 -23.72 5.93 21.49
N THR A 578 -24.22 4.71 21.32
CA THR A 578 -23.42 3.49 21.52
C THR A 578 -22.44 3.31 20.36
N GLU A 579 -21.15 3.22 20.70
CA GLU A 579 -19.98 3.18 19.80
C GLU A 579 -19.80 1.82 19.09
N THR A 580 -20.87 1.35 18.44
CA THR A 580 -20.86 0.20 17.53
C THR A 580 -20.54 0.63 16.09
N ASN A 581 -20.09 -0.31 15.26
CA ASN A 581 -19.89 -0.07 13.83
C ASN A 581 -21.17 0.22 13.01
N TYR A 582 -22.37 0.13 13.60
CA TYR A 582 -23.66 0.33 12.91
C TYR A 582 -24.21 1.75 13.01
N PHE A 583 -24.44 2.40 11.87
CA PHE A 583 -25.03 3.75 11.79
C PHE A 583 -26.57 3.68 11.83
N GLY A 584 -27.13 3.59 13.04
CA GLY A 584 -28.59 3.58 13.25
C GLY A 584 -29.23 4.98 13.32
N LYS A 585 -30.57 5.04 13.31
CA LYS A 585 -31.41 6.27 13.35
C LYS A 585 -31.01 7.28 14.43
N TRP A 586 -30.49 6.81 15.57
CA TRP A 586 -29.98 7.66 16.65
C TRP A 586 -28.66 8.38 16.30
N THR A 587 -27.77 7.72 15.55
CA THR A 587 -26.52 8.29 15.04
C THR A 587 -26.81 9.37 14.01
N GLU A 588 -27.67 9.06 13.04
CA GLU A 588 -28.23 9.99 12.05
C GLU A 588 -28.86 11.22 12.73
N THR A 589 -29.68 11.03 13.76
CA THR A 589 -30.29 12.12 14.54
C THR A 589 -29.25 13.00 15.25
N ARG A 590 -28.08 12.45 15.61
CA ARG A 590 -26.96 13.25 16.16
C ARG A 590 -26.16 13.96 15.09
N VAL A 591 -25.99 13.36 13.93
CA VAL A 591 -25.41 14.01 12.74
C VAL A 591 -26.28 15.17 12.27
N GLU A 592 -27.61 15.00 12.18
CA GLU A 592 -28.55 16.10 11.90
C GLU A 592 -28.40 17.28 12.90
N GLN A 593 -28.21 16.97 14.18
CA GLN A 593 -28.06 17.96 15.24
C GLN A 593 -26.71 18.68 15.15
N PHE A 594 -25.64 17.94 14.84
CA PHE A 594 -24.30 18.48 14.61
C PHE A 594 -24.28 19.39 13.38
N GLN A 595 -24.79 18.91 12.24
CA GLN A 595 -24.89 19.67 11.00
C GLN A 595 -25.66 20.98 11.20
N ARG A 596 -26.82 20.91 11.87
CA ARG A 596 -27.65 22.10 12.17
C ARG A 596 -26.96 23.11 13.09
N TYR A 597 -26.09 22.67 14.00
CA TYR A 597 -25.36 23.56 14.90
C TYR A 597 -24.22 24.30 14.19
N TYR A 598 -23.49 23.60 13.30
CA TYR A 598 -22.38 24.18 12.51
C TYR A 598 -22.79 24.73 11.14
N GLY A 599 -24.10 24.91 10.89
CA GLY A 599 -24.61 25.49 9.64
C GLY A 599 -24.42 24.63 8.37
N LEU A 600 -24.08 23.35 8.53
CA LEU A 600 -23.92 22.41 7.41
C LEU A 600 -25.28 21.99 6.83
N SER A 601 -25.25 21.42 5.63
CA SER A 601 -26.38 20.72 5.02
C SER A 601 -26.90 19.63 5.97
N VAL A 602 -28.16 19.74 6.40
CA VAL A 602 -28.76 18.77 7.34
C VAL A 602 -29.24 17.54 6.57
N THR A 603 -28.30 16.63 6.29
CA THR A 603 -28.51 15.38 5.52
C THR A 603 -28.72 14.16 6.41
N GLY A 604 -28.33 14.23 7.69
CA GLY A 604 -28.24 13.05 8.58
C GLY A 604 -27.12 12.07 8.21
N THR A 605 -26.41 12.33 7.10
CA THR A 605 -25.27 11.55 6.58
C THR A 605 -23.98 12.22 7.01
N ALA A 606 -23.05 11.46 7.59
CA ALA A 606 -21.68 11.91 7.85
C ALA A 606 -20.89 11.92 6.53
N ASP A 607 -21.20 12.88 5.67
CA ASP A 607 -20.48 13.19 4.42
C ASP A 607 -19.08 13.79 4.69
N GLU A 608 -18.29 13.99 3.62
CA GLU A 608 -16.91 14.51 3.68
C GLU A 608 -16.82 15.84 4.46
N GLN A 609 -17.76 16.76 4.25
CA GLN A 609 -17.82 18.03 4.98
C GLN A 609 -18.16 17.83 6.47
N THR A 610 -19.10 16.93 6.76
CA THR A 610 -19.51 16.59 8.12
C THR A 610 -18.39 15.91 8.90
N GLN A 611 -17.67 14.96 8.29
CA GLN A 611 -16.54 14.26 8.91
C GLN A 611 -15.35 15.18 9.13
N GLN A 612 -14.98 16.02 8.14
CA GLN A 612 -13.93 17.03 8.32
C GLN A 612 -14.28 17.96 9.49
N LYS A 613 -15.50 18.51 9.50
CA LYS A 613 -15.92 19.44 10.56
C LYS A 613 -15.95 18.79 11.94
N LEU A 614 -16.30 17.51 12.01
CA LEU A 614 -16.32 16.74 13.26
C LEU A 614 -14.90 16.55 13.79
N SER A 615 -13.95 16.23 12.90
CA SER A 615 -12.52 16.14 13.21
C SER A 615 -11.93 17.49 13.64
N ASP A 616 -12.25 18.59 12.96
CA ASP A 616 -11.77 19.94 13.29
C ASP A 616 -12.15 20.35 14.72
N VAL A 617 -13.40 20.11 15.11
CA VAL A 617 -13.92 20.43 16.44
C VAL A 617 -13.33 19.49 17.49
N TYR A 618 -13.26 18.19 17.22
CA TYR A 618 -12.72 17.19 18.13
C TYR A 618 -11.22 17.39 18.40
N ASN A 619 -10.45 17.76 17.38
CA ASN A 619 -9.01 17.98 17.47
C ASN A 619 -8.63 19.43 17.85
N SER A 620 -9.61 20.31 18.12
CA SER A 620 -9.40 21.71 18.45
C SER A 620 -8.31 21.91 19.52
N PRO A 621 -7.38 22.88 19.34
CA PRO A 621 -6.34 23.18 20.33
C PRO A 621 -6.91 23.85 21.59
N TYR A 622 -8.17 24.30 21.57
CA TYR A 622 -8.82 25.00 22.68
C TYR A 622 -9.69 24.07 23.53
N GLN A 623 -9.08 23.00 24.06
CA GLN A 623 -9.72 22.02 24.94
C GLN A 623 -8.78 21.58 26.06
N ASN A 624 -9.32 20.96 27.11
CA ASN A 624 -8.58 20.60 28.32
C ASN A 624 -7.35 19.72 28.04
N GLY A 625 -6.22 20.06 28.66
CA GLY A 625 -4.92 19.40 28.52
C GLY A 625 -4.07 19.90 27.36
N LYS A 626 -4.64 20.59 26.36
CA LYS A 626 -3.89 21.11 25.20
C LYS A 626 -3.14 22.40 25.54
N ARG A 627 -2.06 22.67 24.78
CA ARG A 627 -1.31 23.93 24.82
C ARG A 627 -1.32 24.60 23.45
N HIS A 628 -1.59 25.89 23.43
CA HIS A 628 -1.60 26.71 22.21
C HIS A 628 -1.43 28.19 22.57
N ASP A 629 -0.77 28.99 21.72
CA ASP A 629 -0.48 30.38 22.04
C ASP A 629 -1.74 31.26 22.05
N GLY A 630 -2.67 31.02 21.13
CA GLY A 630 -3.99 31.68 21.11
C GLY A 630 -4.84 31.43 22.38
N THR A 631 -4.48 30.45 23.22
CA THR A 631 -5.14 30.23 24.52
C THR A 631 -4.90 31.42 25.47
N ILE A 632 -3.83 32.18 25.29
CA ILE A 632 -3.57 33.43 26.02
C ILE A 632 -4.70 34.43 25.71
N GLU A 633 -4.91 34.73 24.43
CA GLU A 633 -5.93 35.69 23.98
C GLU A 633 -7.35 35.24 24.38
N LEU A 634 -7.68 33.96 24.21
CA LEU A 634 -8.96 33.40 24.66
C LEU A 634 -9.21 33.65 26.16
N LYS A 635 -8.21 33.41 27.01
CA LYS A 635 -8.34 33.63 28.46
C LYS A 635 -8.44 35.11 28.81
N GLU A 636 -7.72 35.98 28.12
CA GLU A 636 -7.83 37.44 28.30
C GLU A 636 -9.22 37.94 27.89
N LYS A 637 -9.77 37.44 26.78
CA LYS A 637 -11.15 37.72 26.36
C LYS A 637 -12.16 37.22 27.40
N LEU A 638 -12.09 35.96 27.83
CA LEU A 638 -12.98 35.40 28.88
C LEU A 638 -12.91 36.20 30.19
N ASN A 639 -11.71 36.57 30.65
CA ASN A 639 -11.52 37.46 31.79
C ASN A 639 -12.17 38.85 31.56
N ARG A 640 -12.02 39.43 30.36
CA ARG A 640 -12.59 40.75 30.01
C ARG A 640 -14.12 40.76 29.94
N ILE A 641 -14.75 39.66 29.48
CA ILE A 641 -16.20 39.56 29.28
C ILE A 641 -16.97 38.95 30.48
N GLY A 642 -16.30 38.79 31.64
CA GLY A 642 -16.95 38.41 32.90
C GLY A 642 -16.93 36.91 33.24
N PHE A 643 -16.36 36.06 32.38
CA PHE A 643 -16.19 34.61 32.62
C PHE A 643 -14.76 34.30 33.09
N GLY A 644 -14.32 35.08 34.09
CA GLY A 644 -12.90 35.25 34.41
C GLY A 644 -12.33 34.43 35.56
N TYR A 645 -11.38 35.04 36.26
CA TYR A 645 -10.48 34.43 37.24
C TYR A 645 -9.54 33.35 36.65
N ILE A 646 -9.34 33.35 35.33
CA ILE A 646 -8.50 32.36 34.65
C ILE A 646 -7.06 32.86 34.59
N THR A 647 -6.11 32.07 35.11
CA THR A 647 -4.67 32.32 34.95
C THR A 647 -4.27 32.24 33.47
N VAL A 648 -3.86 33.38 32.92
CA VAL A 648 -3.41 33.52 31.52
C VAL A 648 -2.12 32.71 31.31
N SER A 649 -2.16 31.77 30.37
CA SER A 649 -1.06 30.89 29.97
C SER A 649 -1.49 30.04 28.78
N THR A 650 -0.54 29.44 28.04
CA THR A 650 -0.82 28.62 26.85
C THR A 650 -1.60 27.32 27.14
N LEU A 651 -1.58 26.82 28.38
CA LEU A 651 -2.28 25.61 28.81
C LEU A 651 -3.78 25.86 29.00
N TYR A 652 -4.62 25.21 28.20
CA TYR A 652 -6.05 25.15 28.42
C TYR A 652 -6.32 24.05 29.47
N GLY A 653 -6.61 24.45 30.71
CA GLY A 653 -6.83 23.52 31.82
C GLY A 653 -8.31 23.38 32.21
N SER A 654 -8.62 22.44 33.10
CA SER A 654 -9.99 22.17 33.59
C SER A 654 -10.72 23.38 34.16
N PHE A 655 -10.01 24.36 34.73
CA PHE A 655 -10.63 25.63 35.14
C PHE A 655 -11.03 26.51 33.95
N THR A 656 -10.22 26.53 32.88
CA THR A 656 -10.56 27.23 31.61
C THR A 656 -11.77 26.55 30.96
N GLU A 657 -11.75 25.22 30.88
CA GLU A 657 -12.87 24.39 30.45
C GLU A 657 -14.15 24.68 31.25
N SER A 658 -14.06 24.82 32.57
CA SER A 658 -15.19 25.17 33.44
C SER A 658 -15.78 26.56 33.16
N GLN A 659 -14.95 27.58 32.90
CA GLN A 659 -15.48 28.90 32.53
C GLN A 659 -16.07 28.90 31.11
N VAL A 660 -15.48 28.15 30.17
CA VAL A 660 -16.05 27.98 28.82
C VAL A 660 -17.38 27.22 28.87
N LYS A 661 -17.52 26.19 29.71
CA LYS A 661 -18.80 25.51 29.93
C LYS A 661 -19.89 26.45 30.46
N LYS A 662 -19.56 27.31 31.45
CA LYS A 662 -20.49 28.34 31.95
C LYS A 662 -20.83 29.39 30.88
N PHE A 663 -19.86 29.78 30.06
CA PHE A 663 -20.08 30.70 28.95
C PHE A 663 -21.04 30.10 27.91
N GLN A 664 -20.79 28.86 27.49
CA GLN A 664 -21.64 28.11 26.57
C GLN A 664 -23.05 27.96 27.15
N GLU A 665 -23.18 27.55 28.42
CA GLU A 665 -24.46 27.42 29.12
C GLU A 665 -25.21 28.75 29.20
N TYR A 666 -24.55 29.83 29.62
CA TYR A 666 -25.15 31.15 29.75
C TYR A 666 -25.62 31.69 28.39
N TYR A 667 -24.88 31.49 27.31
CA TYR A 667 -25.27 31.95 25.97
C TYR A 667 -26.19 30.98 25.20
N GLY A 668 -26.38 29.75 25.69
CA GLY A 668 -27.21 28.73 25.03
C GLY A 668 -26.50 27.99 23.90
N LEU A 669 -25.17 28.01 23.89
CA LEU A 669 -24.31 27.27 22.97
C LEU A 669 -24.19 25.80 23.40
N LYS A 670 -23.46 25.00 22.62
CA LYS A 670 -23.23 23.59 22.94
C LYS A 670 -22.25 23.45 24.11
N VAL A 671 -22.76 23.10 25.29
CA VAL A 671 -21.94 22.89 26.50
C VAL A 671 -21.07 21.64 26.35
N ASN A 672 -19.84 21.83 25.89
CA ASN A 672 -18.81 20.79 25.72
C ASN A 672 -17.48 21.16 26.42
N GLY A 673 -17.21 22.45 26.65
CA GLY A 673 -15.96 22.97 27.23
C GLY A 673 -14.79 23.11 26.26
N ILE A 674 -15.04 22.90 24.97
CA ILE A 674 -14.13 23.18 23.86
C ILE A 674 -14.47 24.58 23.35
N ALA A 675 -13.51 25.50 23.25
CA ALA A 675 -13.75 26.77 22.56
C ALA A 675 -13.65 26.56 21.04
N ASP A 676 -14.70 25.94 20.48
CA ASP A 676 -14.95 25.83 19.05
C ASP A 676 -15.22 27.21 18.40
N GLU A 677 -15.33 27.26 17.06
CA GLU A 677 -15.54 28.52 16.34
C GLU A 677 -16.78 29.28 16.80
N VAL A 678 -17.90 28.58 17.06
CA VAL A 678 -19.18 29.17 17.48
C VAL A 678 -19.03 29.80 18.88
N THR A 679 -18.28 29.14 19.75
CA THR A 679 -17.90 29.66 21.06
C THR A 679 -16.97 30.86 20.93
N MET A 680 -15.96 30.79 20.07
CA MET A 680 -14.97 31.85 19.86
C MET A 680 -15.59 33.10 19.22
N ASP A 681 -16.51 32.95 18.27
CA ASP A 681 -17.20 34.04 17.61
C ASP A 681 -18.16 34.77 18.56
N MET A 682 -18.89 34.05 19.41
CA MET A 682 -19.69 34.67 20.47
C MET A 682 -18.79 35.42 21.48
N ILE A 683 -17.63 34.87 21.85
CA ILE A 683 -16.62 35.56 22.68
C ILE A 683 -16.13 36.85 21.97
N ASN A 684 -15.88 36.78 20.67
CA ASN A 684 -15.42 37.91 19.86
C ASN A 684 -16.51 38.98 19.68
N GLU A 685 -17.77 38.61 19.46
CA GLU A 685 -18.91 39.54 19.37
C GLU A 685 -19.03 40.37 20.65
N ILE A 686 -19.04 39.70 21.81
CA ILE A 686 -19.15 40.34 23.11
C ILE A 686 -17.93 41.22 23.39
N TYR A 687 -16.71 40.69 23.19
CA TYR A 687 -15.47 41.42 23.44
C TYR A 687 -15.36 42.69 22.59
N ASN A 688 -15.82 42.64 21.33
CA ASN A 688 -15.77 43.77 20.40
C ASN A 688 -17.02 44.68 20.43
N SER A 689 -18.00 44.40 21.31
CA SER A 689 -19.23 45.20 21.41
C SER A 689 -18.92 46.71 21.50
N PRO A 690 -19.61 47.56 20.71
CA PRO A 690 -19.42 49.00 20.77
C PRO A 690 -19.99 49.62 22.05
N LEU A 691 -20.81 48.89 22.82
CA LEU A 691 -21.42 49.37 24.05
C LEU A 691 -20.52 49.06 25.25
N GLN A 692 -19.30 49.58 25.20
CA GLN A 692 -18.32 49.49 26.27
C GLN A 692 -17.45 50.75 26.38
N LYS A 693 -16.79 50.90 27.53
CA LYS A 693 -15.91 52.00 27.87
C LYS A 693 -14.90 52.36 26.77
N GLY A 694 -14.81 53.65 26.45
CA GLY A 694 -13.89 54.20 25.45
C GLY A 694 -14.43 54.17 24.01
N LYS A 695 -15.67 53.74 23.81
CA LYS A 695 -16.38 53.79 22.52
C LYS A 695 -17.46 54.89 22.54
N SER A 696 -17.85 55.34 21.35
CA SER A 696 -19.07 56.13 21.11
C SER A 696 -19.98 55.35 20.17
N ASP A 697 -21.27 55.26 20.51
CA ASP A 697 -22.32 54.65 19.67
C ASP A 697 -23.67 55.27 20.06
N SER A 698 -24.59 55.48 19.10
CA SER A 698 -25.86 56.13 19.38
C SER A 698 -26.73 55.36 20.39
N ARG A 699 -26.60 54.03 20.46
CA ARG A 699 -27.32 53.17 21.42
C ARG A 699 -26.85 53.35 22.87
N VAL A 700 -25.68 53.96 23.09
CA VAL A 700 -25.20 54.30 24.45
C VAL A 700 -26.12 55.34 25.09
N ILE A 701 -26.78 56.21 24.31
CA ILE A 701 -27.75 57.20 24.81
C ILE A 701 -28.90 56.47 25.51
N GLU A 702 -29.63 55.61 24.78
CA GLU A 702 -30.77 54.85 25.31
C GLU A 702 -30.34 53.94 26.47
N MET A 703 -29.19 53.25 26.36
CA MET A 703 -28.67 52.42 27.46
C MET A 703 -28.43 53.22 28.76
N LYS A 704 -27.93 54.46 28.66
CA LYS A 704 -27.76 55.36 29.82
C LYS A 704 -29.09 55.89 30.35
N GLU A 705 -30.04 56.18 29.47
CA GLU A 705 -31.40 56.58 29.84
C GLU A 705 -32.09 55.46 30.63
N MET A 706 -32.00 54.21 30.16
CA MET A 706 -32.50 53.03 30.90
C MET A 706 -31.80 52.85 32.26
N LEU A 707 -30.47 53.01 32.34
CA LEU A 707 -29.73 52.93 33.61
C LEU A 707 -30.18 54.01 34.62
N ASN A 708 -30.31 55.28 34.18
CA ASN A 708 -30.84 56.35 35.03
C ASN A 708 -32.32 56.11 35.38
N ALA A 709 -33.15 55.62 34.46
CA ALA A 709 -34.55 55.26 34.73
C ALA A 709 -34.67 54.19 35.82
N LEU A 710 -33.77 53.20 35.83
CA LEU A 710 -33.68 52.15 36.84
C LEU A 710 -33.12 52.62 38.20
N GLY A 711 -32.56 53.83 38.28
CA GLY A 711 -31.97 54.39 39.50
C GLY A 711 -30.46 54.17 39.65
N TYR A 712 -29.74 53.79 38.59
CA TYR A 712 -28.27 53.77 38.55
C TYR A 712 -27.70 55.19 38.33
N ASP A 713 -28.25 56.14 39.08
CA ASP A 713 -28.30 57.56 38.74
C ASP A 713 -26.93 58.26 38.65
N GLY A 714 -26.96 59.42 38.00
CA GLY A 714 -25.83 60.33 37.84
C GLY A 714 -25.02 60.09 36.55
N ILE A 715 -25.57 59.38 35.56
CA ILE A 715 -24.89 59.16 34.29
C ILE A 715 -25.24 60.28 33.30
N THR A 716 -24.24 61.03 32.83
CA THR A 716 -24.42 62.03 31.77
C THR A 716 -24.81 61.33 30.45
N ILE A 717 -25.99 61.68 29.94
CA ILE A 717 -26.49 61.20 28.64
C ILE A 717 -25.60 61.75 27.51
N SER A 718 -25.03 60.84 26.73
CA SER A 718 -24.23 61.10 25.53
C SER A 718 -23.92 59.77 24.84
N ASP A 719 -23.49 59.82 23.58
CA ASP A 719 -22.97 58.68 22.80
C ASP A 719 -21.72 58.04 23.41
N TYR A 720 -20.86 58.82 24.07
CA TYR A 720 -19.59 58.32 24.63
C TYR A 720 -19.78 57.51 25.92
N PHE A 721 -19.32 56.26 25.91
CA PHE A 721 -19.34 55.36 27.07
C PHE A 721 -18.13 55.62 27.98
N GLY A 722 -18.35 56.34 29.08
CA GLY A 722 -17.32 56.72 30.04
C GLY A 722 -17.08 55.71 31.17
N ASN A 723 -16.04 55.97 31.99
CA ASN A 723 -15.71 55.15 33.17
C ASN A 723 -16.87 55.03 34.17
N TRP A 724 -17.61 56.11 34.40
CA TRP A 724 -18.76 56.11 35.30
C TRP A 724 -19.93 55.25 34.78
N THR A 725 -20.15 55.25 33.46
CA THR A 725 -21.09 54.35 32.80
C THR A 725 -20.68 52.88 32.97
N GLU A 726 -19.38 52.57 32.90
CA GLU A 726 -18.86 51.22 33.21
C GLU A 726 -19.15 50.81 34.66
N THR A 727 -18.92 51.71 35.63
CA THR A 727 -19.21 51.46 37.05
C THR A 727 -20.70 51.16 37.27
N ARG A 728 -21.60 51.96 36.68
CA ARG A 728 -23.05 51.77 36.80
C ARG A 728 -23.55 50.52 36.09
N LEU A 729 -23.03 50.20 34.90
CA LEU A 729 -23.40 48.99 34.19
C LEU A 729 -22.93 47.72 34.94
N LYS A 730 -21.74 47.73 35.55
CA LYS A 730 -21.28 46.62 36.40
C LYS A 730 -22.14 46.45 37.65
N GLN A 731 -22.63 47.56 38.23
CA GLN A 731 -23.58 47.50 39.34
C GLN A 731 -24.89 46.84 38.90
N PHE A 732 -25.48 47.26 37.78
CA PHE A 732 -26.67 46.64 37.18
C PHE A 732 -26.46 45.15 36.88
N GLN A 733 -25.33 44.79 36.23
CA GLN A 733 -25.01 43.38 35.94
C GLN A 733 -24.94 42.55 37.22
N SER A 734 -24.32 43.07 38.29
CA SER A 734 -24.27 42.40 39.59
C SER A 734 -25.66 42.24 40.23
N ASP A 735 -26.49 43.28 40.23
CA ASP A 735 -27.81 43.27 40.85
C ASP A 735 -28.78 42.29 40.18
N TYR A 736 -28.60 42.05 38.87
CA TYR A 736 -29.41 41.12 38.07
C TYR A 736 -28.75 39.76 37.79
N ASN A 737 -27.64 39.44 38.47
CA ASN A 737 -26.87 38.18 38.33
C ASN A 737 -26.39 37.89 36.89
N LEU A 738 -26.03 38.94 36.15
CA LEU A 738 -25.39 38.86 34.83
C LEU A 738 -23.85 38.82 34.97
N PRO A 739 -23.09 38.36 33.97
CA PRO A 739 -21.63 38.46 33.94
C PRO A 739 -21.17 39.91 34.10
N VAL A 740 -20.38 40.20 35.13
CA VAL A 740 -20.00 41.57 35.53
C VAL A 740 -18.84 42.09 34.67
N SER A 741 -19.10 42.31 33.38
CA SER A 741 -18.13 42.69 32.36
C SER A 741 -17.95 44.21 32.23
N GLY A 742 -18.99 45.01 32.48
CA GLY A 742 -19.05 46.42 32.07
C GLY A 742 -19.07 46.63 30.56
N ILE A 743 -19.43 45.58 29.81
CA ILE A 743 -19.81 45.61 28.40
C ILE A 743 -21.31 45.35 28.35
N ALA A 744 -22.07 46.16 27.61
CA ALA A 744 -23.47 45.85 27.35
C ALA A 744 -23.54 44.92 26.12
N ASP A 745 -23.47 43.62 26.39
CA ASP A 745 -23.83 42.59 25.43
C ASP A 745 -25.35 42.52 25.20
N THR A 746 -25.76 41.74 24.20
CA THR A 746 -27.18 41.57 23.82
C THR A 746 -28.07 41.11 24.97
N LYS A 747 -27.56 40.32 25.94
CA LYS A 747 -28.35 39.88 27.11
C LYS A 747 -28.43 40.97 28.18
N THR A 748 -27.37 41.75 28.35
CA THR A 748 -27.35 42.93 29.23
C THR A 748 -28.30 44.01 28.72
N ILE A 749 -28.32 44.27 27.39
CA ILE A 749 -29.27 45.21 26.75
C ILE A 749 -30.71 44.69 26.88
N GLN A 750 -30.99 43.43 26.53
CA GLN A 750 -32.33 42.85 26.71
C GLN A 750 -32.77 42.92 28.17
N LYS A 751 -31.87 42.71 29.15
CA LYS A 751 -32.25 42.80 30.56
C LYS A 751 -32.49 44.23 31.04
N LEU A 752 -31.82 45.24 30.47
CA LEU A 752 -32.15 46.66 30.71
C LEU A 752 -33.56 46.96 30.19
N ASP A 753 -33.83 46.56 28.94
CA ASP A 753 -35.10 46.71 28.23
C ASP A 753 -36.26 46.04 29.01
N ASP A 754 -36.12 44.75 29.35
CA ASP A 754 -37.03 43.97 30.20
C ASP A 754 -37.28 44.54 31.61
N SER A 755 -36.56 45.59 32.03
CA SER A 755 -36.64 46.18 33.38
C SER A 755 -37.19 47.61 33.39
N VAL A 756 -37.38 48.24 32.23
CA VAL A 756 -38.00 49.56 32.10
C VAL A 756 -39.37 49.45 31.43
N ILE A 757 -40.24 50.42 31.70
CA ILE A 757 -41.53 50.59 31.01
C ILE A 757 -41.49 51.93 30.28
N ARG A 758 -41.65 51.91 28.96
CA ARG A 758 -41.76 53.10 28.11
C ARG A 758 -43.21 53.57 28.08
N VAL A 759 -43.52 54.63 28.83
CA VAL A 759 -44.85 55.25 28.89
C VAL A 759 -44.91 56.43 27.92
N PHE A 760 -45.83 56.40 26.97
CA PHE A 760 -46.07 57.48 26.03
C PHE A 760 -47.33 58.28 26.41
N LEU A 761 -47.17 59.57 26.71
CA LEU A 761 -48.26 60.46 27.09
C LEU A 761 -48.72 61.29 25.89
N ASP A 762 -50.01 61.30 25.61
CA ASP A 762 -50.59 62.03 24.48
C ASP A 762 -51.59 63.10 24.94
N PRO A 763 -51.14 64.34 25.23
CA PRO A 763 -52.06 65.45 25.46
C PRO A 763 -52.83 65.77 24.17
N GLY A 764 -54.14 65.52 24.19
CA GLY A 764 -55.05 65.68 23.07
C GLY A 764 -55.04 67.07 22.46
N HIS A 765 -55.49 67.20 21.22
CA HIS A 765 -55.62 68.48 20.51
C HIS A 765 -54.28 69.25 20.42
N GLY A 766 -54.31 70.57 20.22
CA GLY A 766 -53.10 71.42 20.14
C GLY A 766 -53.11 72.37 18.94
N GLY A 767 -52.44 73.51 19.06
CA GLY A 767 -52.30 74.49 17.99
C GLY A 767 -53.65 75.03 17.50
N ASN A 768 -53.99 74.70 16.25
CA ASN A 768 -55.24 75.10 15.60
C ASN A 768 -56.48 74.33 16.10
N ASP A 769 -56.29 73.21 16.79
CA ASP A 769 -57.37 72.42 17.38
C ASP A 769 -57.46 72.72 18.89
N PRO A 770 -58.52 73.41 19.37
CA PRO A 770 -58.68 73.73 20.78
C PRO A 770 -59.19 72.55 21.63
N GLY A 771 -59.75 71.51 21.01
CA GLY A 771 -60.64 70.54 21.68
C GLY A 771 -61.93 71.19 22.20
N GLY A 772 -62.49 70.62 23.26
CA GLY A 772 -63.60 71.19 24.00
C GLY A 772 -63.28 72.59 24.57
N GLN A 773 -64.29 73.45 24.66
CA GLN A 773 -64.15 74.83 25.13
C GLN A 773 -65.24 75.16 26.15
N GLY A 774 -64.88 75.78 27.27
CA GLY A 774 -65.83 76.17 28.30
C GLY A 774 -65.31 77.30 29.19
N TYR A 775 -66.18 78.25 29.53
CA TYR A 775 -65.95 79.37 30.46
C TYR A 775 -64.57 80.07 30.39
N GLY A 776 -64.00 80.17 29.19
CA GLY A 776 -62.72 80.83 28.92
C GLY A 776 -61.46 79.97 29.13
N ILE A 777 -61.57 78.64 29.05
CA ILE A 777 -60.43 77.71 28.89
C ILE A 777 -60.69 76.73 27.73
N ASN A 778 -59.61 76.23 27.11
CA ASN A 778 -59.65 75.19 26.08
C ASN A 778 -59.07 73.88 26.63
N GLU A 779 -59.59 72.75 26.15
CA GLU A 779 -59.10 71.42 26.50
C GLU A 779 -57.61 71.27 26.21
N LYS A 780 -57.14 71.72 25.04
CA LYS A 780 -55.73 71.60 24.62
C LYS A 780 -54.72 72.19 25.63
N ASP A 781 -55.12 73.22 26.38
CA ASP A 781 -54.27 73.92 27.36
C ASP A 781 -54.29 73.18 28.71
N VAL A 782 -55.47 72.67 29.09
CA VAL A 782 -55.72 71.88 30.29
C VAL A 782 -54.97 70.55 30.25
N VAL A 783 -55.10 69.80 29.15
CA VAL A 783 -54.55 68.44 29.04
C VAL A 783 -53.03 68.45 28.87
N LEU A 784 -52.47 69.48 28.23
CA LEU A 784 -51.01 69.66 28.14
C LEU A 784 -50.40 69.87 29.52
N ASP A 785 -50.97 70.75 30.33
CA ASP A 785 -50.47 71.05 31.69
C ASP A 785 -50.53 69.82 32.61
N ILE A 786 -51.64 69.07 32.57
CA ILE A 786 -51.78 67.81 33.31
C ILE A 786 -50.75 66.77 32.83
N ALA A 787 -50.56 66.61 31.52
CA ALA A 787 -49.65 65.61 30.95
C ALA A 787 -48.16 65.94 31.21
N LEU A 788 -47.75 67.21 31.10
CA LEU A 788 -46.40 67.67 31.42
C LEU A 788 -46.06 67.44 32.90
N GLN A 789 -46.99 67.75 33.80
CA GLN A 789 -46.80 67.47 35.23
C GLN A 789 -46.85 65.95 35.53
N THR A 790 -47.59 65.16 34.74
CA THR A 790 -47.62 63.69 34.85
C THR A 790 -46.28 63.06 34.44
N GLU A 791 -45.66 63.54 33.35
CA GLU A 791 -44.28 63.21 32.97
C GLU A 791 -43.34 63.49 34.14
N GLN A 792 -43.33 64.74 34.62
CA GLN A 792 -42.42 65.17 35.67
C GLN A 792 -42.57 64.31 36.92
N PHE A 793 -43.79 63.95 37.33
CA PHE A 793 -44.02 63.10 38.49
C PHE A 793 -43.64 61.63 38.27
N LEU A 794 -43.86 61.05 37.08
CA LEU A 794 -43.38 59.71 36.77
C LEU A 794 -41.85 59.66 36.83
N SER A 795 -41.17 60.50 36.04
CA SER A 795 -39.72 60.51 35.91
C SER A 795 -38.99 60.84 37.22
N SER A 796 -39.51 61.77 38.04
CA SER A 796 -38.88 62.20 39.30
C SER A 796 -39.24 61.38 40.54
N LYS A 797 -40.41 60.72 40.59
CA LYS A 797 -40.84 59.94 41.78
C LYS A 797 -40.67 58.43 41.61
N TYR A 798 -40.51 57.89 40.40
CA TYR A 798 -40.50 56.45 40.15
C TYR A 798 -39.25 55.96 39.40
N LYS A 799 -38.91 54.68 39.64
CA LYS A 799 -37.85 53.91 38.97
C LYS A 799 -38.46 52.88 38.02
N GLY A 800 -37.72 52.54 36.97
CA GLY A 800 -38.15 51.59 35.94
C GLY A 800 -39.12 52.19 34.93
N VAL A 801 -39.15 53.51 34.76
CA VAL A 801 -39.98 54.20 33.76
C VAL A 801 -39.16 55.17 32.93
N LEU A 802 -39.37 55.11 31.62
CA LEU A 802 -39.03 56.16 30.67
C LEU A 802 -40.34 56.78 30.21
N VAL A 803 -40.37 58.11 30.03
CA VAL A 803 -41.55 58.83 29.55
C VAL A 803 -41.19 59.61 28.28
N ASN A 804 -42.10 59.57 27.30
CA ASN A 804 -42.04 60.39 26.10
C ASN A 804 -43.45 60.91 25.78
N MET A 805 -43.57 61.95 24.96
CA MET A 805 -44.84 62.64 24.72
C MET A 805 -45.11 62.86 23.24
N SER A 806 -46.39 62.97 22.84
CA SER A 806 -46.72 63.42 21.48
C SER A 806 -46.31 64.89 21.29
N ARG A 807 -46.72 65.76 22.21
CA ARG A 807 -46.33 67.18 22.25
C ARG A 807 -45.98 67.61 23.68
N THR A 808 -45.03 68.53 23.79
CA THR A 808 -44.65 69.21 25.04
C THR A 808 -45.00 70.71 25.03
N ASP A 809 -45.60 71.19 23.93
CA ASP A 809 -46.04 72.56 23.72
C ASP A 809 -47.40 72.61 22.99
N ASP A 810 -47.79 73.79 22.51
CA ASP A 810 -49.04 74.04 21.77
C ASP A 810 -48.96 73.67 20.27
N THR A 811 -48.25 72.59 19.93
CA THR A 811 -48.18 72.07 18.56
C THR A 811 -49.39 71.19 18.22
N PHE A 812 -49.99 71.39 17.04
CA PHE A 812 -50.98 70.46 16.48
C PHE A 812 -50.30 69.21 15.92
N ILE A 813 -50.77 68.03 16.30
CA ILE A 813 -50.28 66.75 15.78
C ILE A 813 -51.47 65.89 15.33
N GLU A 814 -51.36 65.35 14.12
CA GLU A 814 -52.35 64.46 13.50
C GLU A 814 -52.58 63.18 14.31
N LEU A 815 -53.84 62.71 14.36
CA LEU A 815 -54.24 61.60 15.24
C LEU A 815 -53.47 60.30 14.96
N THR A 816 -53.23 60.00 13.68
CA THR A 816 -52.45 58.80 13.29
C THR A 816 -50.97 58.97 13.63
N GLU A 817 -50.44 60.19 13.61
CA GLU A 817 -49.02 60.43 13.89
C GLU A 817 -48.70 60.33 15.39
N ARG A 818 -49.63 60.68 16.28
CA ARG A 818 -49.52 60.41 17.73
C ARG A 818 -49.28 58.92 18.02
N ALA A 819 -50.06 58.06 17.36
CA ALA A 819 -49.89 56.62 17.45
C ALA A 819 -48.58 56.15 16.79
N ASN A 820 -48.20 56.71 15.63
CA ASN A 820 -46.92 56.40 14.99
C ASN A 820 -45.71 56.76 15.88
N MET A 821 -45.74 57.89 16.61
CA MET A 821 -44.67 58.29 17.52
C MET A 821 -44.49 57.26 18.64
N ALA A 822 -45.57 56.86 19.31
CA ALA A 822 -45.55 55.80 20.31
C ALA A 822 -45.06 54.46 19.74
N ASN A 823 -45.50 54.09 18.55
CA ASN A 823 -45.10 52.86 17.86
C ASN A 823 -43.61 52.86 17.48
N ARG A 824 -43.08 53.98 16.97
CA ARG A 824 -41.66 54.11 16.56
C ARG A 824 -40.71 54.15 17.75
N TRP A 825 -41.15 54.67 18.89
CA TRP A 825 -40.39 54.67 20.15
C TRP A 825 -40.49 53.34 20.92
N GLY A 826 -41.33 52.40 20.47
CA GLY A 826 -41.51 51.12 21.13
C GLY A 826 -42.16 51.23 22.51
N ALA A 827 -43.12 52.14 22.69
CA ALA A 827 -43.80 52.30 23.98
C ALA A 827 -44.49 51.00 24.43
N ASP A 828 -44.45 50.71 25.72
CA ASP A 828 -45.19 49.61 26.36
C ASP A 828 -46.63 50.02 26.70
N TYR A 829 -46.82 51.30 26.98
CA TYR A 829 -48.09 51.87 27.42
C TYR A 829 -48.34 53.25 26.82
N PHE A 830 -49.56 53.49 26.35
CA PHE A 830 -50.00 54.75 25.77
C PHE A 830 -51.18 55.32 26.55
N VAL A 831 -51.08 56.58 26.97
CA VAL A 831 -52.13 57.28 27.74
C VAL A 831 -52.44 58.61 27.06
N SER A 832 -53.64 58.72 26.49
CA SER A 832 -54.13 59.98 25.91
C SER A 832 -54.97 60.77 26.93
N PHE A 833 -54.81 62.09 26.96
CA PHE A 833 -55.36 62.99 27.97
C PHE A 833 -56.37 63.94 27.31
N HIS A 834 -57.62 63.90 27.77
CA HIS A 834 -58.77 64.59 27.19
C HIS A 834 -59.76 65.11 28.26
N THR A 835 -60.66 66.00 27.84
CA THR A 835 -61.81 66.47 28.64
C THR A 835 -63.07 66.60 27.79
N ASN A 836 -64.08 65.77 28.09
CA ASN A 836 -65.40 65.79 27.48
C ASN A 836 -66.02 67.20 27.32
N ALA A 837 -66.89 67.34 26.31
CA ALA A 837 -67.85 68.45 26.20
C ALA A 837 -69.18 67.92 25.62
N PHE A 838 -70.33 68.48 26.01
CA PHE A 838 -71.63 68.01 25.49
C PHE A 838 -72.77 69.03 25.52
N ASN A 839 -73.19 69.51 26.69
CA ASN A 839 -74.36 70.38 26.88
C ASN A 839 -74.33 71.26 28.15
N GLY A 840 -73.16 71.40 28.77
CA GLY A 840 -72.91 72.13 30.02
C GLY A 840 -73.59 71.60 31.28
N SER A 841 -74.31 70.49 31.20
CA SER A 841 -74.97 69.83 32.35
C SER A 841 -74.40 68.43 32.64
N ALA A 842 -73.90 67.72 31.63
CA ALA A 842 -73.12 66.50 31.82
C ALA A 842 -71.87 66.76 32.67
N ASN A 843 -71.42 65.74 33.41
CA ASN A 843 -70.32 65.80 34.38
C ASN A 843 -69.86 64.39 34.74
N GLY A 844 -68.60 64.24 35.16
CA GLY A 844 -67.96 63.00 35.64
C GLY A 844 -66.85 62.45 34.75
N PHE A 845 -66.15 61.43 35.26
CA PHE A 845 -64.92 60.83 34.71
C PHE A 845 -65.20 59.58 33.87
N GLU A 846 -64.54 59.47 32.71
CA GLU A 846 -64.60 58.29 31.81
C GLU A 846 -63.19 57.83 31.41
N THR A 847 -63.03 56.53 31.14
CA THR A 847 -61.83 56.01 30.46
C THR A 847 -62.18 55.12 29.29
N TYR A 848 -61.39 55.16 28.23
CA TYR A 848 -61.63 54.43 26.98
C TYR A 848 -60.47 53.52 26.59
N ILE A 849 -60.81 52.35 26.06
CA ILE A 849 -59.94 51.45 25.27
C ILE A 849 -60.51 51.32 23.86
N HIS A 850 -59.73 50.74 22.92
CA HIS A 850 -60.28 50.43 21.59
C HIS A 850 -61.44 49.42 21.69
N ASN A 851 -62.47 49.61 20.87
CA ASN A 851 -63.66 48.74 20.83
C ASN A 851 -63.53 47.49 19.93
N GLY A 852 -62.35 47.27 19.35
CA GLY A 852 -61.99 46.02 18.69
C GLY A 852 -61.40 44.99 19.67
N ASN A 853 -60.57 44.08 19.13
CA ASN A 853 -59.91 43.06 19.93
C ASN A 853 -58.64 43.60 20.62
N VAL A 854 -58.77 44.10 21.85
CA VAL A 854 -57.63 44.51 22.68
C VAL A 854 -57.15 43.41 23.63
N SER A 855 -55.89 43.50 24.05
CA SER A 855 -55.28 42.55 24.97
C SER A 855 -55.94 42.57 26.36
N ASN A 856 -55.75 41.49 27.13
CA ASN A 856 -56.20 41.46 28.53
C ASN A 856 -55.39 42.42 29.42
N GLU A 857 -54.13 42.70 29.07
CA GLU A 857 -53.36 43.73 29.78
C GLU A 857 -53.98 45.11 29.57
N THR A 858 -54.38 45.47 28.34
CA THR A 858 -55.01 46.77 28.05
C THR A 858 -56.29 46.99 28.87
N LYS A 859 -57.10 45.93 29.05
CA LYS A 859 -58.28 45.95 29.92
C LYS A 859 -57.91 46.07 31.40
N GLN A 860 -56.81 45.44 31.82
CA GLN A 860 -56.29 45.54 33.18
C GLN A 860 -55.78 46.97 33.45
N ARG A 861 -54.94 47.55 32.58
CA ARG A 861 -54.43 48.93 32.72
C ARG A 861 -55.54 49.97 32.78
N GLN A 862 -56.56 49.85 31.92
CA GLN A 862 -57.77 50.68 32.02
C GLN A 862 -58.44 50.50 33.39
N SER A 863 -58.55 49.27 33.88
CA SER A 863 -59.13 49.01 35.20
C SER A 863 -58.31 49.57 36.36
N ASP A 864 -56.99 49.41 36.32
CA ASP A 864 -56.05 49.91 37.34
C ASP A 864 -56.14 51.44 37.42
N VAL A 865 -55.94 52.11 36.28
CA VAL A 865 -55.89 53.58 36.21
C VAL A 865 -57.27 54.20 36.48
N HIS A 866 -58.35 53.66 35.92
CA HIS A 866 -59.71 54.16 36.20
C HIS A 866 -60.05 54.03 37.69
N SER A 867 -59.77 52.87 38.30
CA SER A 867 -60.09 52.62 39.71
C SER A 867 -59.23 53.46 40.65
N TYR A 868 -57.97 53.74 40.30
CA TYR A 868 -57.14 54.65 41.09
C TYR A 868 -57.64 56.10 41.00
N LEU A 869 -57.89 56.59 39.78
CA LEU A 869 -58.32 57.98 39.56
C LEU A 869 -59.69 58.26 40.19
N ILE A 870 -60.71 57.41 39.98
CA ILE A 870 -62.06 57.68 40.49
C ILE A 870 -62.12 57.78 42.03
N ASN A 871 -61.32 56.98 42.73
CA ASN A 871 -61.21 57.00 44.19
C ASN A 871 -60.46 58.22 44.77
N ASN A 872 -59.88 59.07 43.92
CA ASN A 872 -59.11 60.26 44.33
C ASN A 872 -59.69 61.57 43.76
N ILE A 873 -60.21 61.57 42.54
CA ILE A 873 -60.69 62.77 41.82
C ILE A 873 -61.97 63.38 42.43
N ASN A 874 -62.82 62.57 43.05
CA ASN A 874 -64.11 62.96 43.64
C ASN A 874 -65.08 63.65 42.64
N VAL A 875 -65.26 63.05 41.45
CA VAL A 875 -66.35 63.37 40.50
C VAL A 875 -67.21 62.13 40.25
N ASN A 876 -68.31 62.27 39.50
CA ASN A 876 -69.20 61.15 39.19
C ASN A 876 -68.49 60.07 38.34
N ASP A 877 -68.61 58.80 38.73
CA ASP A 877 -68.14 57.67 37.91
C ASP A 877 -69.08 57.45 36.72
N ARG A 878 -68.54 57.55 35.51
CA ARG A 878 -69.26 57.29 34.26
C ARG A 878 -68.75 56.03 33.54
N GLY A 879 -67.85 55.30 34.19
CA GLY A 879 -67.44 53.95 33.85
C GLY A 879 -66.29 53.82 32.85
N LYS A 880 -65.79 52.59 32.78
CA LYS A 880 -64.82 52.12 31.80
C LYS A 880 -65.57 51.78 30.50
N LYS A 881 -65.16 52.41 29.40
CA LYS A 881 -65.83 52.37 28.10
C LYS A 881 -64.91 51.85 27.00
N THR A 882 -65.48 51.66 25.81
CA THR A 882 -64.73 51.31 24.59
C THR A 882 -65.18 52.20 23.43
N ALA A 883 -64.25 52.64 22.57
CA ALA A 883 -64.54 53.48 21.41
C ALA A 883 -63.58 53.19 20.24
N ASN A 884 -63.96 53.59 19.03
CA ASN A 884 -63.12 53.42 17.83
C ASN A 884 -62.17 54.61 17.58
N PHE A 885 -61.61 55.19 18.65
CA PHE A 885 -60.71 56.33 18.56
C PHE A 885 -59.44 55.99 17.77
N ASN A 886 -58.94 56.95 16.97
CA ASN A 886 -57.82 56.72 16.05
C ASN A 886 -56.56 56.30 16.82
N VAL A 887 -56.16 57.09 17.83
CA VAL A 887 -54.96 56.81 18.64
C VAL A 887 -55.01 55.41 19.24
N LEU A 888 -56.12 55.02 19.89
CA LEU A 888 -56.26 53.71 20.55
C LEU A 888 -56.29 52.52 19.59
N ARG A 889 -56.77 52.72 18.35
CA ARG A 889 -56.80 51.68 17.32
C ARG A 889 -55.43 51.47 16.66
N ASN A 890 -54.67 52.54 16.49
CA ASN A 890 -53.46 52.55 15.68
C ASN A 890 -52.17 52.37 16.50
N THR A 891 -52.26 52.38 17.84
CA THR A 891 -51.19 51.97 18.77
C THR A 891 -51.01 50.45 18.79
N ASN A 892 -49.76 49.98 18.74
CA ASN A 892 -49.39 48.57 18.82
C ASN A 892 -49.34 48.01 20.26
N MET A 893 -49.27 48.90 21.25
CA MET A 893 -49.11 48.58 22.68
C MET A 893 -50.43 48.73 23.45
N SER A 894 -50.42 48.51 24.77
CA SER A 894 -51.61 48.78 25.59
C SER A 894 -51.92 50.27 25.61
N SER A 895 -53.11 50.67 25.17
CA SER A 895 -53.51 52.07 25.07
C SER A 895 -54.81 52.36 25.82
N ILE A 896 -54.84 53.51 26.50
CA ILE A 896 -56.05 54.09 27.10
C ILE A 896 -56.19 55.58 26.74
N LEU A 897 -57.41 56.11 26.83
CA LEU A 897 -57.70 57.53 26.81
C LEU A 897 -58.48 57.90 28.09
N LEU A 898 -58.07 59.00 28.72
CA LEU A 898 -58.63 59.55 29.96
C LEU A 898 -59.48 60.78 29.63
N GLU A 899 -60.77 60.73 29.96
CA GLU A 899 -61.68 61.88 29.90
C GLU A 899 -61.90 62.38 31.33
N TYR A 900 -61.10 63.34 31.79
CA TYR A 900 -61.06 63.70 33.22
C TYR A 900 -62.42 64.17 33.76
N MET A 901 -63.06 65.07 33.04
CA MET A 901 -64.24 65.85 33.43
C MET A 901 -64.85 66.51 32.18
N PHE A 902 -66.03 67.13 32.32
CA PHE A 902 -66.69 67.91 31.27
C PHE A 902 -66.26 69.38 31.32
N ILE A 903 -65.48 69.85 30.34
CA ILE A 903 -64.96 71.23 30.32
C ILE A 903 -66.06 72.29 30.10
N ASP A 904 -67.20 71.91 29.52
CA ASP A 904 -68.37 72.77 29.37
C ASP A 904 -69.29 72.80 30.60
N ASN A 905 -69.05 71.97 31.62
CA ASN A 905 -69.78 72.01 32.88
C ASN A 905 -69.23 73.10 33.83
N PHE A 906 -70.11 73.93 34.40
CA PHE A 906 -69.65 75.04 35.25
C PHE A 906 -68.81 74.62 36.46
N VAL A 907 -69.20 73.54 37.16
CA VAL A 907 -68.51 73.10 38.39
C VAL A 907 -67.17 72.47 38.06
N GLU A 908 -67.16 71.55 37.10
CA GLU A 908 -65.94 70.85 36.70
C GLU A 908 -64.95 71.77 35.96
N ASN A 909 -65.44 72.75 35.20
CA ASN A 909 -64.58 73.79 34.63
C ASN A 909 -63.83 74.59 35.70
N MET A 910 -64.47 74.94 36.83
CA MET A 910 -63.77 75.66 37.91
C MET A 910 -62.65 74.81 38.54
N LEU A 911 -62.81 73.47 38.60
CA LEU A 911 -61.74 72.55 39.00
C LEU A 911 -60.62 72.48 37.95
N LEU A 912 -60.96 72.31 36.68
CA LEU A 912 -59.98 72.29 35.57
C LEU A 912 -59.23 73.62 35.42
N LYS A 913 -59.83 74.74 35.85
CA LYS A 913 -59.24 76.08 35.78
C LYS A 913 -58.22 76.36 36.89
N ASP A 914 -58.36 75.74 38.05
CA ASP A 914 -57.40 75.84 39.15
C ASP A 914 -56.08 75.10 38.81
N PRO A 915 -54.93 75.78 38.73
CA PRO A 915 -53.63 75.12 38.55
C PRO A 915 -53.33 74.10 39.65
N SER A 916 -53.75 74.38 40.89
CA SER A 916 -53.50 73.51 42.05
C SER A 916 -54.19 72.15 41.90
N TYR A 917 -55.43 72.16 41.40
CA TYR A 917 -56.18 70.96 41.11
C TYR A 917 -55.64 70.23 39.88
N ARG A 918 -55.16 70.94 38.84
CA ARG A 918 -54.44 70.31 37.71
C ARG A 918 -53.13 69.62 38.15
N THR A 919 -52.36 70.22 39.05
CA THR A 919 -51.20 69.55 39.69
C THR A 919 -51.61 68.31 40.48
N TYR A 920 -52.75 68.36 41.19
CA TYR A 920 -53.28 67.19 41.88
C TYR A 920 -53.67 66.08 40.90
N LEU A 921 -54.44 66.39 39.85
CA LEU A 921 -54.79 65.44 38.76
C LEU A 921 -53.55 64.79 38.15
N ALA A 922 -52.52 65.58 37.85
CA ALA A 922 -51.27 65.10 37.29
C ALA A 922 -50.55 64.15 38.24
N GLN A 923 -50.49 64.47 39.54
CA GLN A 923 -49.91 63.55 40.52
C GLN A 923 -50.71 62.24 40.60
N ILE A 924 -52.04 62.28 40.76
CA ILE A 924 -52.82 61.03 40.90
C ILE A 924 -52.83 60.23 39.60
N THR A 925 -52.60 60.86 38.44
CA THR A 925 -52.40 60.15 37.17
C THR A 925 -51.04 59.47 37.10
N ALA A 926 -49.95 60.16 37.48
CA ALA A 926 -48.63 59.54 37.58
C ALA A 926 -48.62 58.37 38.58
N ASP A 927 -49.21 58.57 39.76
CA ASP A 927 -49.34 57.55 40.79
C ASP A 927 -50.22 56.37 40.29
N ALA A 928 -51.29 56.63 39.52
CA ALA A 928 -52.13 55.58 38.89
C ALA A 928 -51.37 54.75 37.84
N ILE A 929 -50.69 55.41 36.91
CA ILE A 929 -49.91 54.75 35.85
C ILE A 929 -48.81 53.89 36.49
N ALA A 930 -48.07 54.46 37.44
CA ALA A 930 -47.00 53.78 38.14
C ALA A 930 -47.49 52.55 38.93
N ASN A 931 -48.63 52.65 39.61
CA ASN A 931 -49.21 51.54 40.34
C ASN A 931 -49.67 50.41 39.39
N SER A 932 -50.19 50.72 38.19
CA SER A 932 -50.59 49.68 37.23
C SER A 932 -49.41 48.79 36.79
N TYR A 933 -48.22 49.38 36.60
CA TYR A 933 -46.99 48.63 36.28
C TYR A 933 -46.16 48.22 37.52
N ASN A 934 -46.68 48.42 38.74
CA ASN A 934 -46.00 48.13 40.02
C ASN A 934 -44.62 48.80 40.15
N LEU A 935 -44.47 50.01 39.61
CA LEU A 935 -43.21 50.77 39.64
C LEU A 935 -42.81 51.12 41.08
N LYS A 936 -41.51 51.01 41.38
CA LYS A 936 -40.95 51.37 42.68
C LYS A 936 -40.69 52.88 42.75
N ARG A 937 -40.86 53.50 43.91
CA ARG A 937 -40.47 54.91 44.09
C ARG A 937 -38.94 55.09 44.13
N ARG A 938 -38.50 56.30 43.79
CA ARG A 938 -37.09 56.73 43.85
C ARG A 938 -36.59 56.83 45.29
#